data_AF-A0AA36BQQ3-F1
#
_entry.id   AF-A0AA36BQQ3-F1
#
_cell.length_a   1.000
_cell.length_b   1.000
_cell.length_c   1.000
_cell.angle_alpha   90.00
_cell.angle_beta   90.00
_cell.angle_gamma   90.00
#
_symmetry.space_group_name_H-M   'P 1'
#
loop_
_entity.id
_entity.type
_entity.pdbx_description
1 polymer ?
#
loop_
_entity_poly.entity_id
_entity_poly.type
_entity_poly.pdbx_seq_one_letter_code
_entity_poly.pdbx_strand_id
1 'polypeptide(L)'
;MAFTNIPFRVLRYSMKCNYCFIKPVKNRQIVSNKWFSVHYLSISTVSKQQSVINVTEQDVKTDNLNFDEHVDIFKKKSFTELLRSYLIFGLCSSDLLVSKSGWLLRTGERILGERLMSVILKSTLYGQFVAGETRPEIEKTIKALKAAGIGSLLGMPMEQDADDNAGERHNWFEKNFKIMMDAIDLVYELDKEFPMTHAKMTALMPTDILLKIDGLNTAQLEELQEALYKLRRIGEYAVEKDVIFMFDAEHTYVNPGLNILTLAMMLNYNHSKPLIFYTYQSYLKGSTDNLEQDLNFVQKHGVKLGAKVVRGAYMDLERARALKQGYADPVNDTYKETCWRYETNVEKMLKKIAKYPQHYRMMIATHNEESIKKLYKKIEEHGVDRRNGTVFFAQTFGMSDHISFTLGDSDVLIYKALPYGPVNETLAYLARRLQENKSVLKGARREQKLLLHTGERILGERLMSVILKPTLYGQFVAGETRPEIEKTTTSLKAAGIGSLLGMPMEQDADDNAGERHNWYEKNFKIMMDAIDLVYELDKEFPMTHAKVTALMPTDILLKIDGLNTAQLEELQEALYKLRRIGEYAVEKDVIFMFDAEHTYVNPGLNILTLAMMLNYNHSKPLIFFTYQSYLKGSTDNLEQDLNFVLKHGVKLGAKVVRGAYMDLERARALKQGYADPVNNTYKETCWRYETNVEKMLKKIAKYPQHYRMMIATHNEESIKKLYKKVEEHGVDRRNGTVFFAQIFGMGDHISFTLGDSDVLIYKALPYGPVNETLAYLVRRLQENKAILKGARREQKLVEQSLKGRLTFWKN
;
A
#
# COMPACT_ATOMS: atom_id res chain seq x y z
N MET A 1 -12.12 26.50 23.18
CA MET A 1 -11.22 27.64 23.51
C MET A 1 -9.80 27.11 23.68
N ALA A 2 -8.80 27.97 23.92
CA ALA A 2 -7.35 27.68 23.94
C ALA A 2 -6.92 26.50 24.86
N PHE A 3 -5.72 25.90 24.76
CA PHE A 3 -4.45 26.26 24.08
C PHE A 3 -3.91 25.06 23.25
N THR A 4 -2.98 25.12 22.28
CA THR A 4 -1.97 26.07 21.75
C THR A 4 -0.57 26.13 22.42
N ASN A 5 0.45 26.44 21.60
CA ASN A 5 1.85 26.80 21.89
C ASN A 5 2.81 25.81 22.59
N ILE A 6 3.66 25.14 21.78
CA ILE A 6 5.12 25.03 22.01
C ILE A 6 5.82 25.36 20.65
N PRO A 7 6.91 26.16 20.59
CA PRO A 7 7.33 26.82 19.34
C PRO A 7 8.53 26.20 18.59
N PHE A 8 8.65 26.55 17.29
CA PHE A 8 9.82 26.30 16.43
C PHE A 8 10.89 27.41 16.52
N ARG A 9 12.17 27.03 16.59
CA ARG A 9 13.36 27.82 16.13
C ARG A 9 14.52 26.82 15.90
N VAL A 10 14.91 26.42 14.68
CA VAL A 10 15.47 27.16 13.50
C VAL A 10 17.00 27.27 13.52
N LEU A 11 17.64 26.60 12.53
CA LEU A 11 18.97 26.75 11.90
C LEU A 11 19.33 25.34 11.35
N ARG A 12 19.39 24.99 10.05
CA ARG A 12 19.52 25.67 8.74
C ARG A 12 20.91 26.26 8.42
N TYR A 13 21.52 25.71 7.36
CA TYR A 13 22.86 25.97 6.77
C TYR A 13 24.06 25.49 7.61
N SER A 14 25.20 25.08 7.01
CA SER A 14 25.67 25.33 5.63
C SER A 14 26.25 24.10 4.91
N MET A 15 26.24 24.12 3.58
CA MET A 15 26.93 23.17 2.71
C MET A 15 28.41 23.55 2.50
N LYS A 16 29.28 22.55 2.34
CA LYS A 16 30.45 22.65 1.42
C LYS A 16 30.93 21.25 1.01
N CYS A 17 31.18 21.08 -0.28
CA CYS A 17 31.77 19.86 -0.86
C CYS A 17 33.27 20.07 -1.08
N ASN A 18 34.10 19.02 -0.94
CA ASN A 18 35.06 18.63 -1.98
C ASN A 18 35.89 17.37 -1.64
N TYR A 19 36.48 16.83 -2.70
CA TYR A 19 37.25 15.59 -2.82
C TYR A 19 38.48 15.42 -1.90
N CYS A 20 38.57 14.23 -1.29
CA CYS A 20 39.68 13.26 -1.36
C CYS A 20 41.09 13.53 -0.76
N PHE A 21 41.71 12.41 -0.36
CA PHE A 21 43.14 12.10 -0.12
C PHE A 21 43.88 12.48 1.19
N ILE A 22 44.65 11.47 1.65
CA ILE A 22 45.85 11.49 2.52
C ILE A 22 45.64 11.52 4.06
N LYS A 23 46.70 11.11 4.79
CA LYS A 23 46.73 10.52 6.15
C LYS A 23 47.34 11.48 7.21
N PRO A 24 47.44 11.12 8.52
CA PRO A 24 47.26 12.07 9.63
C PRO A 24 48.54 12.67 10.23
N VAL A 25 48.37 13.71 11.07
CA VAL A 25 49.38 14.25 11.99
C VAL A 25 48.80 14.39 13.41
N LYS A 26 49.63 14.19 14.44
CA LYS A 26 49.29 14.37 15.86
C LYS A 26 49.86 15.70 16.40
N ASN A 27 49.10 16.41 17.24
CA ASN A 27 49.49 17.09 18.50
C ASN A 27 48.28 17.94 18.98
N ARG A 28 47.86 18.05 20.25
CA ARG A 28 48.50 18.20 21.58
C ARG A 28 49.01 19.62 21.93
N GLN A 29 48.09 20.46 22.41
CA GLN A 29 48.16 21.40 23.56
C GLN A 29 46.81 22.18 23.59
N ILE A 30 46.01 22.31 24.66
CA ILE A 30 46.24 22.78 26.05
C ILE A 30 46.70 24.25 26.01
N VAL A 31 45.91 25.24 26.45
CA VAL A 31 45.69 25.68 27.85
C VAL A 31 44.36 26.48 27.98
N SER A 32 43.59 26.26 29.07
CA SER A 32 42.68 27.14 29.89
C SER A 32 42.00 28.41 29.29
N ASN A 33 40.91 29.03 29.79
CA ASN A 33 40.10 29.06 31.03
C ASN A 33 38.84 29.96 30.70
N LYS A 34 37.70 30.06 31.40
CA LYS A 34 36.99 29.33 32.48
C LYS A 34 35.53 29.89 32.56
N TRP A 35 34.69 29.35 33.45
CA TRP A 35 33.29 29.78 33.76
C TRP A 35 32.25 29.43 32.67
N PHE A 36 31.02 29.00 32.98
CA PHE A 36 30.24 29.08 34.23
C PHE A 36 30.00 27.74 34.96
N SER A 37 29.48 27.83 36.19
CA SER A 37 29.20 26.71 37.10
C SER A 37 27.73 26.29 37.13
N VAL A 38 27.45 25.00 37.33
CA VAL A 38 26.12 24.46 37.72
C VAL A 38 26.28 23.68 39.03
N HIS A 39 25.34 23.81 39.95
CA HIS A 39 25.37 23.11 41.25
C HIS A 39 24.94 21.65 41.14
N TYR A 40 25.63 20.77 41.86
CA TYR A 40 25.15 19.46 42.25
C TYR A 40 24.82 19.47 43.75
N LEU A 41 23.58 19.12 44.08
CA LEU A 41 23.15 18.69 45.41
C LEU A 41 22.66 17.25 45.25
N SER A 42 22.93 16.27 46.11
CA SER A 42 23.89 16.05 47.19
C SER A 42 23.40 14.73 47.78
N ILE A 43 24.24 13.69 47.83
CA ILE A 43 23.81 12.37 48.29
C ILE A 43 23.55 12.40 49.80
N SER A 44 22.39 11.92 50.26
CA SER A 44 22.12 11.65 51.67
C SER A 44 21.78 10.16 51.87
N THR A 45 22.58 9.49 52.69
CA THR A 45 22.45 8.07 53.05
C THR A 45 21.14 7.74 53.77
N VAL A 46 20.55 6.60 53.42
CA VAL A 46 19.63 5.85 54.30
C VAL A 46 20.19 4.42 54.45
N SER A 47 19.97 3.81 55.62
CA SER A 47 20.71 2.64 56.11
C SER A 47 20.43 1.33 55.39
N LYS A 48 21.45 0.47 55.30
CA LYS A 48 21.25 -0.98 55.15
C LYS A 48 20.45 -1.52 56.35
N GLN A 49 19.25 -2.02 56.11
CA GLN A 49 18.68 -3.10 56.91
C GLN A 49 18.67 -4.36 56.05
N GLN A 50 19.38 -5.40 56.50
CA GLN A 50 19.30 -6.71 55.89
C GLN A 50 18.06 -7.42 56.43
N SER A 51 16.93 -7.27 55.75
CA SER A 51 15.86 -8.26 55.82
C SER A 51 16.37 -9.53 55.14
N VAL A 52 16.73 -10.53 55.94
CA VAL A 52 17.02 -11.88 55.44
C VAL A 52 15.70 -12.52 55.04
N ILE A 53 15.23 -12.19 53.83
CA ILE A 53 14.23 -12.99 53.14
C ILE A 53 14.98 -14.22 52.65
N ASN A 54 14.74 -15.36 53.30
CA ASN A 54 15.13 -16.65 52.77
C ASN A 54 14.35 -16.88 51.47
N VAL A 55 14.95 -16.50 50.34
CA VAL A 55 14.55 -17.00 49.04
C VAL A 55 14.91 -18.48 49.04
N THR A 56 13.93 -19.31 49.39
CA THR A 56 13.97 -20.74 49.09
C THR A 56 14.25 -20.89 47.60
N GLU A 57 15.20 -21.74 47.24
CA GLU A 57 15.48 -22.08 45.85
C GLU A 57 14.19 -22.63 45.21
N GLN A 58 13.53 -21.82 44.39
CA GLN A 58 12.53 -22.29 43.44
C GLN A 58 13.26 -22.57 42.14
N ASP A 59 13.20 -23.83 41.69
CA ASP A 59 14.06 -24.34 40.63
C ASP A 59 14.00 -23.51 39.35
N VAL A 60 15.12 -22.87 39.00
CA VAL A 60 15.34 -22.33 37.66
C VAL A 60 15.56 -23.53 36.73
N LYS A 61 14.48 -24.00 36.09
CA LYS A 61 14.49 -25.18 35.20
C LYS A 61 15.23 -24.92 33.87
N THR A 62 16.55 -24.91 33.94
CA THR A 62 17.49 -25.12 32.82
C THR A 62 17.95 -26.59 32.80
N ASP A 63 18.00 -27.35 31.70
CA ASP A 63 17.59 -27.09 30.31
C ASP A 63 17.13 -28.40 29.64
N ASN A 64 15.87 -28.46 29.20
CA ASN A 64 15.39 -29.19 28.00
C ASN A 64 13.86 -29.12 27.91
N LEU A 65 13.31 -28.93 26.70
CA LEU A 65 11.87 -29.11 26.46
C LEU A 65 11.54 -30.61 26.38
N ASN A 66 11.13 -31.18 27.52
CA ASN A 66 10.60 -32.55 27.59
C ASN A 66 9.10 -32.54 27.24
N PHE A 67 8.69 -33.29 26.21
CA PHE A 67 7.28 -33.46 25.83
C PHE A 67 6.74 -34.86 26.22
N ASP A 68 7.61 -35.75 26.69
CA ASP A 68 7.31 -37.15 27.01
C ASP A 68 6.66 -37.31 28.40
N GLU A 69 6.67 -36.26 29.24
CA GLU A 69 5.99 -36.18 30.55
C GLU A 69 4.45 -35.98 30.42
N HIS A 70 3.80 -36.87 29.69
CA HIS A 70 2.39 -36.75 29.30
C HIS A 70 1.39 -36.69 30.49
N VAL A 71 1.75 -37.20 31.67
CA VAL A 71 0.83 -37.38 32.81
C VAL A 71 0.41 -36.06 33.45
N ASP A 72 1.32 -35.07 33.54
CA ASP A 72 1.01 -33.76 34.10
C ASP A 72 0.35 -32.83 33.07
N ILE A 73 0.79 -32.91 31.82
CA ILE A 73 0.29 -32.12 30.68
C ILE A 73 -1.25 -32.20 30.55
N PHE A 74 -1.83 -33.40 30.69
CA PHE A 74 -3.28 -33.58 30.52
C PHE A 74 -4.12 -33.24 31.78
N LYS A 75 -3.51 -32.95 32.94
CA LYS A 75 -4.24 -32.50 34.14
C LYS A 75 -4.97 -31.17 33.93
N LYS A 76 -4.54 -30.38 32.94
CA LYS A 76 -5.17 -29.12 32.51
C LYS A 76 -6.45 -29.32 31.67
N LYS A 77 -6.90 -30.55 31.39
CA LYS A 77 -8.12 -30.87 30.62
C LYS A 77 -9.12 -31.72 31.39
N SER A 78 -10.39 -31.59 31.04
CA SER A 78 -11.46 -32.44 31.57
C SER A 78 -11.57 -33.78 30.84
N PHE A 79 -12.12 -34.80 31.53
CA PHE A 79 -12.32 -36.14 30.97
C PHE A 79 -13.15 -36.15 29.68
N THR A 80 -14.17 -35.30 29.58
CA THR A 80 -15.03 -35.19 28.39
C THR A 80 -14.28 -34.61 27.19
N GLU A 81 -13.38 -33.64 27.39
CA GLU A 81 -12.51 -33.11 26.32
C GLU A 81 -11.50 -34.14 25.84
N LEU A 82 -10.94 -34.96 26.74
CA LEU A 82 -10.02 -36.04 26.39
C LEU A 82 -10.73 -37.15 25.59
N LEU A 83 -11.90 -37.61 26.06
CA LEU A 83 -12.73 -38.59 25.35
C LEU A 83 -13.17 -38.08 23.98
N ARG A 84 -13.61 -36.82 23.88
CA ARG A 84 -13.93 -36.19 22.58
C ARG A 84 -12.71 -36.11 21.68
N SER A 85 -11.55 -35.70 22.20
CA SER A 85 -10.31 -35.63 21.42
C SER A 85 -9.94 -36.99 20.83
N TYR A 86 -9.99 -38.06 21.63
CA TYR A 86 -9.73 -39.44 21.19
C TYR A 86 -10.67 -39.88 20.05
N LEU A 87 -11.99 -39.68 20.23
CA LEU A 87 -12.98 -40.03 19.20
C LEU A 87 -12.82 -39.21 17.91
N ILE A 88 -12.56 -37.91 18.02
CA ILE A 88 -12.35 -37.03 16.86
C ILE A 88 -11.09 -37.43 16.09
N PHE A 89 -9.94 -37.64 16.75
CA PHE A 89 -8.72 -38.04 16.05
C PHE A 89 -8.84 -39.43 15.39
N GLY A 90 -9.60 -40.35 16.00
CA GLY A 90 -9.97 -41.63 15.36
C GLY A 90 -10.76 -41.43 14.06
N LEU A 91 -11.75 -40.52 14.04
CA LEU A 91 -12.50 -40.18 12.82
C LEU A 91 -11.62 -39.46 11.78
N CYS A 92 -10.75 -38.54 12.20
CA CYS A 92 -9.79 -37.86 11.33
C CYS A 92 -8.77 -38.81 10.69
N SER A 93 -8.51 -39.96 11.30
CA SER A 93 -7.60 -40.99 10.77
C SER A 93 -8.21 -41.83 9.65
N SER A 94 -9.50 -41.66 9.33
CA SER A 94 -10.19 -42.42 8.29
C SER A 94 -10.16 -41.72 6.93
N ASP A 95 -9.36 -42.26 6.01
CA ASP A 95 -9.20 -41.78 4.63
C ASP A 95 -10.54 -41.58 3.89
N LEU A 96 -11.51 -42.48 4.12
CA LEU A 96 -12.83 -42.44 3.48
C LEU A 96 -13.72 -41.34 4.05
N LEU A 97 -13.65 -41.07 5.36
CA LEU A 97 -14.42 -40.00 6.01
C LEU A 97 -13.84 -38.62 5.69
N VAL A 98 -12.50 -38.48 5.72
CA VAL A 98 -11.82 -37.23 5.36
C VAL A 98 -12.08 -36.85 3.90
N SER A 99 -11.90 -37.80 2.97
CA SER A 99 -12.11 -37.52 1.53
C SER A 99 -13.56 -37.26 1.15
N LYS A 100 -14.54 -37.80 1.89
CA LYS A 100 -15.98 -37.55 1.66
C LYS A 100 -16.60 -36.54 2.64
N SER A 101 -15.81 -35.88 3.49
CA SER A 101 -16.27 -34.95 4.53
C SER A 101 -17.28 -33.91 4.03
N GLY A 102 -16.94 -33.18 2.95
CA GLY A 102 -17.83 -32.19 2.33
C GLY A 102 -19.08 -32.76 1.66
N TRP A 103 -19.19 -34.07 1.44
CA TRP A 103 -20.45 -34.73 1.05
C TRP A 103 -21.24 -35.18 2.28
N LEU A 104 -20.56 -35.76 3.28
CA LEU A 104 -21.15 -36.21 4.54
C LEU A 104 -21.82 -35.06 5.31
N LEU A 105 -21.20 -33.88 5.35
CA LEU A 105 -21.77 -32.69 6.00
C LEU A 105 -23.08 -32.26 5.33
N ARG A 106 -23.07 -31.99 4.02
CA ARG A 106 -24.25 -31.54 3.26
C ARG A 106 -25.38 -32.58 3.20
N THR A 107 -25.05 -33.86 3.13
CA THR A 107 -26.04 -34.95 3.24
C THR A 107 -26.59 -35.07 4.65
N GLY A 108 -25.76 -34.86 5.69
CA GLY A 108 -26.19 -34.80 7.09
C GLY A 108 -27.17 -33.66 7.35
N GLU A 109 -26.87 -32.45 6.89
CA GLU A 109 -27.75 -31.28 6.98
C GLU A 109 -29.09 -31.52 6.27
N ARG A 110 -29.06 -32.16 5.09
CA ARG A 110 -30.27 -32.48 4.31
C ARG A 110 -31.15 -33.57 4.93
N ILE A 111 -30.59 -34.46 5.75
CA ILE A 111 -31.32 -35.58 6.39
C ILE A 111 -31.76 -35.23 7.82
N LEU A 112 -30.90 -34.59 8.59
CA LEU A 112 -31.10 -34.30 10.02
C LEU A 112 -31.64 -32.89 10.28
N GLY A 113 -31.52 -31.99 9.31
CA GLY A 113 -31.81 -30.56 9.46
C GLY A 113 -30.69 -29.81 10.18
N GLU A 114 -30.54 -28.53 9.81
CA GLU A 114 -29.50 -27.61 10.30
C GLU A 114 -29.38 -27.60 11.84
N ARG A 115 -30.51 -27.54 12.56
CA ARG A 115 -30.51 -27.47 14.03
C ARG A 115 -29.91 -28.71 14.68
N LEU A 116 -30.30 -29.92 14.24
CA LEU A 116 -29.81 -31.17 14.83
C LEU A 116 -28.35 -31.43 14.44
N MET A 117 -28.01 -31.13 13.18
CA MET A 117 -26.63 -31.20 12.70
C MET A 117 -25.71 -30.24 13.44
N SER A 118 -26.16 -29.01 13.71
CA SER A 118 -25.43 -28.01 14.51
C SER A 118 -25.16 -28.48 15.95
N VAL A 119 -26.13 -29.12 16.61
CA VAL A 119 -25.93 -29.72 17.95
C VAL A 119 -24.91 -30.86 17.92
N ILE A 120 -24.96 -31.73 16.91
CA ILE A 120 -23.98 -32.81 16.71
C ILE A 120 -22.59 -32.22 16.46
N LEU A 121 -22.45 -31.23 15.58
CA LEU A 121 -21.17 -30.60 15.29
C LEU A 121 -20.59 -29.87 16.51
N LYS A 122 -21.40 -29.08 17.24
CA LYS A 122 -20.99 -28.36 18.47
C LYS A 122 -20.47 -29.29 19.56
N SER A 123 -21.09 -30.46 19.73
CA SER A 123 -20.62 -31.48 20.68
C SER A 123 -19.40 -32.29 20.19
N THR A 124 -19.07 -32.23 18.90
CA THR A 124 -18.01 -33.03 18.26
C THR A 124 -16.89 -32.17 17.64
N LEU A 125 -16.88 -32.00 16.31
CA LEU A 125 -15.80 -31.34 15.56
C LEU A 125 -15.67 -29.85 15.88
N TYR A 126 -16.79 -29.13 15.95
CA TYR A 126 -16.79 -27.68 16.17
C TYR A 126 -16.23 -27.36 17.56
N GLY A 127 -16.75 -28.00 18.62
CA GLY A 127 -16.25 -27.79 19.99
C GLY A 127 -14.80 -28.23 20.22
N GLN A 128 -14.20 -28.99 19.30
CA GLN A 128 -12.78 -29.37 19.33
C GLN A 128 -11.87 -28.33 18.68
N PHE A 129 -12.28 -27.72 17.56
CA PHE A 129 -11.42 -26.87 16.73
C PHE A 129 -11.84 -25.39 16.66
N VAL A 130 -12.98 -25.01 17.26
CA VAL A 130 -13.53 -23.65 17.29
C VAL A 130 -13.69 -23.21 18.75
N ALA A 131 -13.37 -21.95 19.04
CA ALA A 131 -13.30 -21.38 20.39
C ALA A 131 -14.68 -21.10 21.01
N GLY A 132 -15.71 -20.93 20.18
CA GLY A 132 -17.07 -20.57 20.55
C GLY A 132 -17.79 -19.79 19.45
N GLU A 133 -19.12 -19.75 19.54
CA GLU A 133 -19.98 -18.94 18.67
C GLU A 133 -20.25 -17.56 19.29
N THR A 134 -20.45 -17.54 20.61
CA THR A 134 -20.81 -16.32 21.35
C THR A 134 -19.62 -15.73 22.12
N ARG A 135 -19.65 -14.40 22.34
CA ARG A 135 -18.61 -13.70 23.13
C ARG A 135 -18.32 -14.36 24.50
N PRO A 136 -19.30 -14.79 25.31
CA PRO A 136 -19.04 -15.51 26.57
C PRO A 136 -18.30 -16.85 26.42
N GLU A 137 -18.54 -17.59 25.33
CA GLU A 137 -17.81 -18.84 25.04
C GLU A 137 -16.36 -18.54 24.68
N ILE A 138 -16.14 -17.56 23.79
CA ILE A 138 -14.80 -17.12 23.36
C ILE A 138 -14.02 -16.59 24.56
N GLU A 139 -14.64 -15.76 25.41
CA GLU A 139 -14.06 -15.28 26.66
C GLU A 139 -13.66 -16.42 27.60
N LYS A 140 -14.51 -17.44 27.75
CA LYS A 140 -14.20 -18.62 28.58
C LYS A 140 -12.98 -19.38 28.03
N THR A 141 -12.93 -19.60 26.72
CA THR A 141 -11.81 -20.28 26.06
C THR A 141 -10.50 -19.50 26.17
N ILE A 142 -10.53 -18.18 25.96
CA ILE A 142 -9.36 -17.30 26.13
C ILE A 142 -8.88 -17.29 27.58
N LYS A 143 -9.79 -17.18 28.56
CA LYS A 143 -9.44 -17.23 30.00
C LYS A 143 -8.83 -18.58 30.40
N ALA A 144 -9.30 -19.68 29.85
CA ALA A 144 -8.76 -21.02 30.10
C ALA A 144 -7.34 -21.21 29.52
N LEU A 145 -7.08 -20.73 28.30
CA LEU A 145 -5.76 -20.76 27.68
C LEU A 145 -4.77 -19.87 28.44
N LYS A 146 -5.19 -18.66 28.81
CA LYS A 146 -4.37 -17.70 29.56
C LYS A 146 -3.98 -18.21 30.94
N ALA A 147 -4.88 -18.92 31.63
CA ALA A 147 -4.59 -19.61 32.89
C ALA A 147 -3.55 -20.75 32.76
N ALA A 148 -3.24 -21.19 31.53
CA ALA A 148 -2.24 -22.20 31.22
C ALA A 148 -0.98 -21.63 30.53
N GLY A 149 -0.78 -20.30 30.56
CA GLY A 149 0.38 -19.63 29.96
C GLY A 149 0.29 -19.41 28.44
N ILE A 150 -0.89 -19.61 27.83
CA ILE A 150 -1.08 -19.61 26.38
C ILE A 150 -1.92 -18.40 25.96
N GLY A 151 -1.39 -17.58 25.06
CA GLY A 151 -2.05 -16.42 24.48
C GLY A 151 -3.08 -16.76 23.39
N SER A 152 -3.95 -15.80 23.07
CA SER A 152 -5.02 -15.97 22.08
C SER A 152 -4.76 -15.20 20.79
N LEU A 153 -4.59 -15.92 19.68
CA LEU A 153 -4.60 -15.36 18.33
C LEU A 153 -5.99 -15.59 17.73
N LEU A 154 -6.89 -14.61 17.89
CA LEU A 154 -8.27 -14.74 17.43
C LEU A 154 -8.37 -14.53 15.91
N GLY A 155 -9.28 -15.23 15.22
CA GLY A 155 -9.57 -14.95 13.81
C GLY A 155 -10.81 -15.69 13.32
N MET A 156 -11.72 -15.00 12.64
CA MET A 156 -12.89 -15.67 12.03
C MET A 156 -12.46 -16.30 10.69
N PRO A 157 -12.78 -17.58 10.41
CA PRO A 157 -12.30 -18.28 9.21
C PRO A 157 -13.04 -17.92 7.93
N MET A 158 -13.28 -16.62 7.68
CA MET A 158 -13.95 -16.07 6.50
C MET A 158 -13.23 -16.46 5.21
N GLU A 159 -13.99 -16.95 4.23
CA GLU A 159 -13.53 -17.30 2.86
C GLU A 159 -14.66 -17.03 1.86
N GLN A 160 -14.28 -16.59 0.66
CA GLN A 160 -15.23 -16.29 -0.41
C GLN A 160 -15.77 -17.58 -1.03
N ASP A 161 -17.07 -17.85 -0.85
CA ASP A 161 -17.78 -18.85 -1.65
C ASP A 161 -18.01 -18.36 -3.09
N ALA A 162 -18.15 -19.29 -4.03
CA ALA A 162 -17.91 -19.00 -5.45
C ALA A 162 -19.10 -18.40 -6.24
N ASP A 163 -20.30 -18.32 -5.65
CA ASP A 163 -21.57 -18.08 -6.37
C ASP A 163 -22.29 -16.75 -6.01
N ASP A 164 -21.65 -15.84 -5.27
CA ASP A 164 -22.33 -14.64 -4.72
C ASP A 164 -22.62 -13.52 -5.74
N ASN A 165 -23.90 -13.11 -5.78
CA ASN A 165 -24.38 -11.92 -6.49
C ASN A 165 -23.77 -10.63 -5.91
N ALA A 166 -23.57 -9.61 -6.76
CA ALA A 166 -22.91 -8.36 -6.36
C ALA A 166 -23.54 -7.64 -5.14
N GLY A 167 -24.87 -7.68 -5.01
CA GLY A 167 -25.58 -7.06 -3.87
C GLY A 167 -25.41 -7.82 -2.54
N GLU A 168 -25.27 -9.14 -2.58
CA GLU A 168 -25.02 -9.96 -1.40
C GLU A 168 -23.53 -9.82 -0.99
N ARG A 169 -22.64 -9.83 -1.98
CA ARG A 169 -21.19 -9.67 -1.84
C ARG A 169 -20.77 -8.36 -1.16
N HIS A 170 -21.37 -7.21 -1.51
CA HIS A 170 -21.05 -5.95 -0.82
C HIS A 170 -21.36 -6.02 0.68
N ASN A 171 -22.55 -6.52 1.04
CA ASN A 171 -22.97 -6.70 2.43
C ASN A 171 -22.07 -7.73 3.16
N TRP A 172 -21.59 -8.76 2.46
CA TRP A 172 -20.61 -9.71 2.98
C TRP A 172 -19.29 -9.03 3.35
N PHE A 173 -18.72 -8.19 2.47
CA PHE A 173 -17.51 -7.42 2.79
C PHE A 173 -17.70 -6.41 3.94
N GLU A 174 -18.89 -5.79 4.09
CA GLU A 174 -19.18 -4.92 5.25
C GLU A 174 -19.29 -5.71 6.56
N LYS A 175 -19.99 -6.85 6.54
CA LYS A 175 -20.08 -7.78 7.69
C LYS A 175 -18.68 -8.22 8.13
N ASN A 176 -17.85 -8.66 7.18
CA ASN A 176 -16.49 -9.13 7.44
C ASN A 176 -15.60 -8.02 7.99
N PHE A 177 -15.65 -6.81 7.41
CA PHE A 177 -14.93 -5.65 7.93
C PHE A 177 -15.31 -5.36 9.39
N LYS A 178 -16.61 -5.32 9.72
CA LYS A 178 -17.05 -5.14 11.11
C LYS A 178 -16.49 -6.24 12.01
N ILE A 179 -16.55 -7.50 11.58
CA ILE A 179 -16.05 -8.64 12.36
C ILE A 179 -14.55 -8.55 12.63
N MET A 180 -13.74 -8.00 11.72
CA MET A 180 -12.32 -7.72 11.97
C MET A 180 -12.11 -6.62 13.02
N MET A 181 -12.95 -5.58 13.02
CA MET A 181 -12.91 -4.50 14.02
C MET A 181 -13.37 -5.01 15.40
N ASP A 182 -14.48 -5.76 15.45
CA ASP A 182 -14.96 -6.43 16.66
C ASP A 182 -13.92 -7.43 17.23
N ALA A 183 -13.10 -8.06 16.36
CA ALA A 183 -12.00 -8.93 16.76
C ALA A 183 -10.84 -8.17 17.42
N ILE A 184 -10.44 -7.01 16.87
CA ILE A 184 -9.43 -6.11 17.46
C ILE A 184 -9.86 -5.71 18.88
N ASP A 185 -11.14 -5.37 19.05
CA ASP A 185 -11.72 -4.98 20.35
C ASP A 185 -11.68 -6.13 21.35
N LEU A 186 -12.09 -7.33 20.93
CA LEU A 186 -12.16 -8.48 21.81
C LEU A 186 -10.77 -8.95 22.28
N VAL A 187 -9.74 -8.87 21.43
CA VAL A 187 -8.37 -9.22 21.86
C VAL A 187 -7.74 -8.12 22.72
N TYR A 188 -8.00 -6.85 22.44
CA TYR A 188 -7.55 -5.72 23.28
C TYR A 188 -8.14 -5.75 24.70
N GLU A 189 -9.43 -6.12 24.84
CA GLU A 189 -10.09 -6.21 26.14
C GLU A 189 -9.57 -7.38 26.99
N LEU A 190 -9.22 -8.51 26.36
CA LEU A 190 -8.93 -9.78 27.05
C LEU A 190 -7.44 -10.12 27.18
N ASP A 191 -6.61 -9.79 26.18
CA ASP A 191 -5.21 -10.23 26.11
C ASP A 191 -4.18 -9.09 26.13
N LYS A 192 -4.01 -8.48 27.31
CA LYS A 192 -3.27 -7.23 27.53
C LYS A 192 -1.73 -7.29 27.50
N GLU A 193 -1.11 -8.43 27.20
CA GLU A 193 0.37 -8.53 27.12
C GLU A 193 0.84 -8.24 25.69
N PHE A 194 0.42 -9.06 24.73
CA PHE A 194 0.50 -8.77 23.29
C PHE A 194 -0.81 -9.23 22.63
N PRO A 195 -1.82 -8.35 22.48
CA PRO A 195 -3.09 -8.72 21.85
C PRO A 195 -2.87 -8.96 20.34
N MET A 196 -3.41 -10.07 19.82
CA MET A 196 -3.22 -10.46 18.41
C MET A 196 -4.49 -10.98 17.74
N THR A 197 -4.71 -10.57 16.50
CA THR A 197 -5.77 -11.08 15.63
C THR A 197 -5.25 -11.39 14.22
N HIS A 198 -5.91 -12.27 13.48
CA HIS A 198 -5.60 -12.54 12.08
C HIS A 198 -6.83 -12.65 11.18
N ALA A 199 -6.66 -12.29 9.91
CA ALA A 199 -7.72 -12.30 8.91
C ALA A 199 -7.18 -12.61 7.50
N LYS A 200 -8.07 -13.05 6.61
CA LYS A 200 -7.81 -13.07 5.16
C LYS A 200 -8.13 -11.72 4.55
N MET A 201 -7.35 -11.30 3.57
CA MET A 201 -7.56 -10.02 2.89
C MET A 201 -8.65 -10.14 1.80
N THR A 202 -8.84 -11.33 1.23
CA THR A 202 -9.96 -11.65 0.32
C THR A 202 -11.33 -11.59 1.01
N ALA A 203 -11.38 -11.60 2.35
CA ALA A 203 -12.61 -11.36 3.10
C ALA A 203 -13.05 -9.87 3.08
N LEU A 204 -12.25 -8.96 2.51
CA LEU A 204 -12.57 -7.53 2.36
C LEU A 204 -12.74 -7.08 0.90
N MET A 205 -12.28 -7.87 -0.08
CA MET A 205 -12.31 -7.50 -1.50
C MET A 205 -12.38 -8.70 -2.45
N PRO A 206 -12.96 -8.54 -3.65
CA PRO A 206 -13.01 -9.58 -4.67
C PRO A 206 -11.63 -10.09 -5.09
N THR A 207 -11.52 -11.40 -5.29
CA THR A 207 -10.25 -12.05 -5.70
C THR A 207 -9.79 -11.67 -7.10
N ASP A 208 -10.67 -11.33 -8.04
CA ASP A 208 -10.31 -10.93 -9.41
C ASP A 208 -9.56 -9.59 -9.46
N ILE A 209 -9.93 -8.65 -8.60
CA ILE A 209 -9.30 -7.33 -8.48
C ILE A 209 -7.84 -7.43 -8.00
N LEU A 210 -7.54 -8.39 -7.12
CA LEU A 210 -6.17 -8.69 -6.67
C LEU A 210 -5.28 -9.25 -7.79
N LEU A 211 -5.86 -9.76 -8.89
CA LEU A 211 -5.13 -10.41 -9.97
C LEU A 211 -4.90 -9.50 -11.17
N LYS A 212 -5.90 -8.70 -11.54
CA LYS A 212 -5.82 -7.78 -12.68
C LYS A 212 -6.40 -6.41 -12.33
N ILE A 213 -5.55 -5.40 -12.45
CA ILE A 213 -5.89 -3.99 -12.24
C ILE A 213 -6.21 -3.30 -13.58
N ASP A 214 -5.55 -3.66 -14.68
CA ASP A 214 -5.92 -3.15 -16.00
C ASP A 214 -7.39 -3.49 -16.35
N GLY A 215 -8.15 -2.51 -16.82
CA GLY A 215 -9.51 -2.71 -17.35
C GLY A 215 -10.64 -2.95 -16.34
N LEU A 216 -10.47 -2.61 -15.05
CA LEU A 216 -11.58 -2.66 -14.09
C LEU A 216 -12.78 -1.82 -14.56
N ASN A 217 -13.99 -2.37 -14.42
CA ASN A 217 -15.24 -1.64 -14.66
C ASN A 217 -15.63 -0.78 -13.44
N THR A 218 -16.63 0.09 -13.61
CA THR A 218 -17.12 1.01 -12.56
C THR A 218 -17.47 0.32 -11.24
N ALA A 219 -18.12 -0.84 -11.25
CA ALA A 219 -18.49 -1.56 -10.03
C ALA A 219 -17.27 -2.21 -9.36
N GLN A 220 -16.35 -2.82 -10.12
CA GLN A 220 -15.09 -3.36 -9.58
C GLN A 220 -14.21 -2.24 -8.99
N LEU A 221 -14.21 -1.06 -9.62
CA LEU A 221 -13.52 0.11 -9.05
C LEU A 221 -14.13 0.44 -7.68
N GLU A 222 -15.45 0.41 -7.52
CA GLU A 222 -16.15 0.72 -6.26
C GLU A 222 -15.81 -0.28 -5.15
N GLU A 223 -15.87 -1.58 -5.47
CA GLU A 223 -15.43 -2.66 -4.56
C GLU A 223 -14.00 -2.43 -4.07
N LEU A 224 -13.10 -1.93 -4.93
CA LEU A 224 -11.71 -1.61 -4.57
C LEU A 224 -11.57 -0.31 -3.75
N GLN A 225 -12.35 0.74 -4.03
CA GLN A 225 -12.31 1.97 -3.21
C GLN A 225 -12.70 1.65 -1.75
N GLU A 226 -13.78 0.89 -1.58
CA GLU A 226 -14.27 0.41 -0.29
C GLU A 226 -13.25 -0.49 0.41
N ALA A 227 -12.62 -1.41 -0.32
CA ALA A 227 -11.57 -2.28 0.21
C ALA A 227 -10.35 -1.52 0.75
N LEU A 228 -9.85 -0.52 0.00
CA LEU A 228 -8.72 0.31 0.41
C LEU A 228 -9.05 1.14 1.66
N TYR A 229 -10.28 1.66 1.76
CA TYR A 229 -10.77 2.32 2.96
C TYR A 229 -10.84 1.37 4.17
N LYS A 230 -11.37 0.16 4.00
CA LYS A 230 -11.44 -0.86 5.07
C LYS A 230 -10.07 -1.27 5.57
N LEU A 231 -9.11 -1.53 4.67
CA LEU A 231 -7.72 -1.81 5.03
C LEU A 231 -7.06 -0.65 5.79
N ARG A 232 -7.30 0.60 5.37
CA ARG A 232 -6.85 1.78 6.13
C ARG A 232 -7.43 1.78 7.55
N ARG A 233 -8.75 1.65 7.71
CA ARG A 233 -9.41 1.70 9.02
C ARG A 233 -8.94 0.59 9.96
N ILE A 234 -8.69 -0.61 9.45
CA ILE A 234 -8.05 -1.71 10.21
C ILE A 234 -6.65 -1.31 10.68
N GLY A 235 -5.82 -0.76 9.80
CA GLY A 235 -4.45 -0.35 10.14
C GLY A 235 -4.40 0.77 11.18
N GLU A 236 -5.23 1.81 11.02
CA GLU A 236 -5.36 2.89 12.01
C GLU A 236 -5.78 2.37 13.39
N TYR A 237 -6.77 1.47 13.43
CA TYR A 237 -7.35 0.95 14.68
C TYR A 237 -6.44 -0.07 15.38
N ALA A 238 -5.70 -0.87 14.61
CA ALA A 238 -4.65 -1.74 15.15
C ALA A 238 -3.52 -0.93 15.81
N VAL A 239 -3.14 0.22 15.23
CA VAL A 239 -2.18 1.16 15.84
C VAL A 239 -2.77 1.85 17.07
N GLU A 240 -4.02 2.30 17.02
CA GLU A 240 -4.72 2.95 18.14
C GLU A 240 -4.80 2.06 19.39
N LYS A 241 -5.09 0.77 19.20
CA LYS A 241 -5.25 -0.21 20.29
C LYS A 241 -4.01 -1.06 20.58
N ASP A 242 -2.88 -0.79 19.93
CA ASP A 242 -1.63 -1.55 20.04
C ASP A 242 -1.77 -3.06 19.76
N VAL A 243 -2.69 -3.41 18.86
CA VAL A 243 -3.02 -4.79 18.49
C VAL A 243 -2.17 -5.24 17.30
N ILE A 244 -1.59 -6.43 17.41
CA ILE A 244 -0.90 -7.07 16.30
C ILE A 244 -1.96 -7.67 15.35
N PHE A 245 -2.00 -7.17 14.11
CA PHE A 245 -2.94 -7.61 13.08
C PHE A 245 -2.18 -8.35 11.97
N MET A 246 -2.53 -9.62 11.73
CA MET A 246 -1.85 -10.46 10.76
C MET A 246 -2.73 -10.77 9.56
N PHE A 247 -2.23 -10.51 8.35
CA PHE A 247 -2.86 -11.01 7.13
C PHE A 247 -2.38 -12.42 6.83
N ASP A 248 -3.32 -13.36 6.74
CA ASP A 248 -3.06 -14.71 6.27
C ASP A 248 -2.72 -14.70 4.78
N ALA A 249 -1.74 -15.51 4.40
CA ALA A 249 -1.44 -15.77 3.00
C ALA A 249 -2.26 -16.96 2.53
N GLU A 250 -2.74 -16.84 1.30
CA GLU A 250 -3.80 -17.64 0.70
C GLU A 250 -3.19 -18.42 -0.49
N HIS A 251 -3.80 -18.36 -1.67
CA HIS A 251 -3.32 -19.04 -2.87
C HIS A 251 -2.18 -18.32 -3.59
N THR A 252 -1.33 -19.07 -4.31
CA THR A 252 -0.11 -18.53 -4.94
C THR A 252 -0.35 -17.36 -5.91
N TYR A 253 -1.51 -17.34 -6.58
CA TYR A 253 -1.89 -16.34 -7.57
C TYR A 253 -2.37 -15.01 -6.93
N VAL A 254 -3.02 -15.04 -5.76
CA VAL A 254 -3.40 -13.80 -5.03
C VAL A 254 -2.27 -13.26 -4.14
N ASN A 255 -1.40 -14.14 -3.65
CA ASN A 255 -0.36 -13.78 -2.66
C ASN A 255 0.57 -12.60 -3.04
N PRO A 256 0.94 -12.35 -4.31
CA PRO A 256 1.66 -11.12 -4.68
C PRO A 256 0.89 -9.86 -4.27
N GLY A 257 -0.38 -9.75 -4.64
CA GLY A 257 -1.24 -8.62 -4.28
C GLY A 257 -1.45 -8.51 -2.78
N LEU A 258 -1.59 -9.65 -2.08
CA LEU A 258 -1.67 -9.67 -0.61
C LEU A 258 -0.39 -9.14 0.04
N ASN A 259 0.81 -9.51 -0.45
CA ASN A 259 2.07 -8.99 0.08
C ASN A 259 2.17 -7.48 -0.16
N ILE A 260 1.90 -7.02 -1.38
CA ILE A 260 2.00 -5.61 -1.78
C ILE A 260 1.09 -4.72 -0.93
N LEU A 261 -0.18 -5.10 -0.75
CA LEU A 261 -1.12 -4.36 0.11
C LEU A 261 -0.71 -4.43 1.58
N THR A 262 -0.23 -5.57 2.07
CA THR A 262 0.26 -5.70 3.45
C THR A 262 1.51 -4.85 3.69
N LEU A 263 2.44 -4.77 2.73
CA LEU A 263 3.64 -3.93 2.80
C LEU A 263 3.30 -2.43 2.72
N ALA A 264 2.30 -2.04 1.93
CA ALA A 264 1.76 -0.68 1.95
C ALA A 264 1.18 -0.32 3.33
N MET A 265 0.53 -1.28 4.01
CA MET A 265 0.11 -1.10 5.41
C MET A 265 1.30 -1.09 6.38
N MET A 266 2.32 -1.94 6.23
CA MET A 266 3.53 -1.86 7.07
C MET A 266 4.25 -0.53 6.93
N LEU A 267 4.36 0.01 5.71
CA LEU A 267 4.87 1.34 5.44
C LEU A 267 4.11 2.38 6.27
N ASN A 268 2.78 2.40 6.21
CA ASN A 268 1.95 3.41 6.86
C ASN A 268 1.79 3.24 8.38
N TYR A 269 1.94 2.03 8.93
CA TYR A 269 1.57 1.74 10.32
C TYR A 269 2.70 1.21 11.21
N ASN A 270 3.70 0.49 10.66
CA ASN A 270 4.79 -0.10 11.46
C ASN A 270 5.92 0.90 11.77
N HIS A 271 5.57 2.11 12.24
CA HIS A 271 6.54 3.16 12.61
C HIS A 271 7.17 2.90 13.99
N SER A 272 6.33 2.72 15.02
CA SER A 272 6.75 2.61 16.42
C SER A 272 7.23 1.20 16.76
N LYS A 273 6.49 0.18 16.32
CA LYS A 273 6.79 -1.25 16.44
C LYS A 273 6.12 -2.01 15.29
N PRO A 274 6.49 -3.26 14.97
CA PRO A 274 5.71 -4.07 14.05
C PRO A 274 4.35 -4.43 14.65
N LEU A 275 3.26 -4.01 14.01
CA LEU A 275 1.88 -4.37 14.36
C LEU A 275 1.18 -5.07 13.19
N ILE A 276 1.38 -4.60 11.95
CA ILE A 276 0.91 -5.27 10.75
C ILE A 276 1.90 -6.36 10.34
N PHE A 277 1.41 -7.60 10.14
CA PHE A 277 2.22 -8.77 9.77
C PHE A 277 1.76 -9.37 8.43
N TYR A 278 2.72 -9.87 7.64
CA TYR A 278 2.48 -10.71 6.46
C TYR A 278 2.85 -12.17 6.75
N THR A 279 2.23 -13.11 6.03
CA THR A 279 2.41 -14.56 6.22
C THR A 279 3.29 -15.20 5.15
N TYR A 280 4.44 -15.74 5.55
CA TYR A 280 5.40 -16.39 4.65
C TYR A 280 5.17 -17.92 4.62
N GLN A 281 4.74 -18.42 3.46
CA GLN A 281 4.38 -19.83 3.28
C GLN A 281 5.56 -20.68 2.77
N SER A 282 6.29 -21.30 3.69
CA SER A 282 7.56 -21.99 3.43
C SER A 282 7.46 -23.27 2.57
N TYR A 283 6.25 -23.72 2.22
CA TYR A 283 6.02 -24.74 1.19
C TYR A 283 6.29 -24.25 -0.24
N LEU A 284 6.37 -22.93 -0.48
CA LEU A 284 6.66 -22.38 -1.80
C LEU A 284 8.16 -22.31 -2.08
N LYS A 285 8.55 -22.67 -3.31
CA LYS A 285 9.94 -22.68 -3.78
C LYS A 285 10.64 -21.31 -3.68
N GLY A 286 9.89 -20.20 -3.84
CA GLY A 286 10.39 -18.83 -3.72
C GLY A 286 10.24 -18.20 -2.32
N SER A 287 9.69 -18.90 -1.32
CA SER A 287 9.35 -18.29 -0.02
C SER A 287 10.53 -17.70 0.75
N THR A 288 11.76 -18.15 0.48
CA THR A 288 12.97 -17.63 1.10
C THR A 288 13.45 -16.35 0.42
N ASP A 289 13.27 -16.28 -0.90
CA ASP A 289 13.72 -15.17 -1.73
C ASP A 289 12.81 -13.97 -1.50
N ASN A 290 11.49 -14.18 -1.47
CA ASN A 290 10.50 -13.17 -1.07
C ASN A 290 10.76 -12.62 0.35
N LEU A 291 11.13 -13.48 1.30
CA LEU A 291 11.43 -13.06 2.67
C LEU A 291 12.74 -12.25 2.73
N GLU A 292 13.77 -12.64 1.99
CA GLU A 292 15.04 -11.89 1.93
C GLU A 292 14.85 -10.52 1.27
N GLN A 293 14.07 -10.47 0.19
CA GLN A 293 13.63 -9.25 -0.49
C GLN A 293 12.94 -8.29 0.50
N ASP A 294 11.88 -8.76 1.17
CA ASP A 294 11.13 -7.93 2.13
C ASP A 294 12.03 -7.47 3.29
N LEU A 295 12.92 -8.36 3.77
CA LEU A 295 13.95 -8.06 4.78
C LEU A 295 15.00 -7.04 4.34
N ASN A 296 15.26 -6.91 3.04
CA ASN A 296 16.19 -5.93 2.48
C ASN A 296 15.48 -4.60 2.24
N PHE A 297 14.26 -4.61 1.68
CA PHE A 297 13.42 -3.44 1.51
C PHE A 297 13.15 -2.72 2.83
N VAL A 298 12.64 -3.43 3.86
CA VAL A 298 12.35 -2.80 5.15
C VAL A 298 13.61 -2.29 5.87
N GLN A 299 14.76 -2.97 5.70
CA GLN A 299 16.03 -2.51 6.26
C GLN A 299 16.56 -1.26 5.54
N LYS A 300 16.41 -1.17 4.21
CA LYS A 300 16.83 -0.01 3.41
C LYS A 300 16.06 1.25 3.80
N HIS A 301 14.75 1.13 4.04
CA HIS A 301 13.85 2.26 4.29
C HIS A 301 13.47 2.48 5.76
N GLY A 302 14.09 1.74 6.69
CA GLY A 302 13.85 1.87 8.14
C GLY A 302 12.47 1.41 8.62
N VAL A 303 11.72 0.68 7.79
CA VAL A 303 10.40 0.11 8.11
C VAL A 303 10.56 -1.06 9.08
N LYS A 304 9.55 -1.33 9.91
CA LYS A 304 9.55 -2.44 10.87
C LYS A 304 8.69 -3.59 10.35
N LEU A 305 9.24 -4.81 10.37
CA LEU A 305 8.64 -6.00 9.73
C LEU A 305 7.99 -6.92 10.76
N GLY A 306 6.74 -7.28 10.51
CA GLY A 306 6.05 -8.39 11.18
C GLY A 306 5.93 -9.58 10.23
N ALA A 307 6.48 -10.74 10.60
CA ALA A 307 6.50 -11.93 9.76
C ALA A 307 5.87 -13.15 10.46
N LYS A 308 4.79 -13.71 9.90
CA LYS A 308 4.18 -14.98 10.35
C LYS A 308 4.69 -16.11 9.46
N VAL A 309 5.62 -16.93 9.95
CA VAL A 309 6.23 -18.02 9.15
C VAL A 309 5.43 -19.31 9.37
N VAL A 310 4.85 -19.83 8.29
CA VAL A 310 4.09 -21.10 8.24
C VAL A 310 4.76 -22.09 7.28
N ARG A 311 4.36 -23.37 7.32
CA ARG A 311 4.61 -24.30 6.19
C ARG A 311 3.69 -23.92 5.02
N GLY A 312 2.37 -24.13 5.14
CA GLY A 312 1.37 -23.76 4.15
C GLY A 312 0.18 -24.71 4.16
N ALA A 313 -0.97 -24.29 3.61
CA ALA A 313 -2.23 -25.04 3.67
C ALA A 313 -2.71 -25.58 2.30
N TYR A 314 -2.24 -25.01 1.19
CA TYR A 314 -2.86 -25.20 -0.14
C TYR A 314 -2.09 -26.17 -1.08
N MET A 315 -1.17 -26.98 -0.54
CA MET A 315 -0.28 -27.92 -1.29
C MET A 315 -0.99 -28.66 -2.44
N ASP A 316 -2.07 -29.38 -2.08
CA ASP A 316 -3.01 -30.10 -2.95
C ASP A 316 -3.45 -29.32 -4.19
N LEU A 317 -3.96 -28.12 -3.89
CA LEU A 317 -4.69 -27.26 -4.80
C LEU A 317 -3.75 -26.49 -5.73
N GLU A 318 -2.59 -26.05 -5.23
CA GLU A 318 -1.56 -25.43 -6.07
C GLU A 318 -0.99 -26.43 -7.09
N ARG A 319 -0.71 -27.68 -6.66
CA ARG A 319 -0.25 -28.75 -7.55
C ARG A 319 -1.27 -29.07 -8.64
N ALA A 320 -2.55 -29.20 -8.26
CA ALA A 320 -3.64 -29.46 -9.20
C ALA A 320 -3.86 -28.28 -10.17
N ARG A 321 -3.74 -27.04 -9.69
CA ARG A 321 -3.85 -25.83 -10.53
C ARG A 321 -2.69 -25.71 -11.51
N ALA A 322 -1.44 -25.94 -11.06
CA ALA A 322 -0.26 -25.93 -11.91
C ALA A 322 -0.37 -26.95 -13.04
N LEU A 323 -0.78 -28.19 -12.73
CA LEU A 323 -1.04 -29.24 -13.73
C LEU A 323 -2.16 -28.85 -14.70
N LYS A 324 -3.27 -28.28 -14.22
CA LYS A 324 -4.43 -27.86 -15.05
C LYS A 324 -4.11 -26.68 -15.97
N GLN A 325 -3.24 -25.76 -15.55
CA GLN A 325 -2.89 -24.54 -16.30
C GLN A 325 -1.53 -24.63 -17.02
N GLY A 326 -0.80 -25.74 -16.89
CA GLY A 326 0.44 -26.00 -17.63
C GLY A 326 1.67 -25.22 -17.16
N TYR A 327 1.66 -24.66 -15.96
CA TYR A 327 2.80 -23.92 -15.40
C TYR A 327 3.60 -24.74 -14.38
N ALA A 328 4.81 -24.29 -14.06
CA ALA A 328 5.71 -25.00 -13.16
C ALA A 328 5.19 -25.03 -11.71
N ASP A 329 5.11 -26.22 -11.11
CA ASP A 329 4.69 -26.44 -9.72
C ASP A 329 5.48 -25.55 -8.73
N PRO A 330 4.80 -24.61 -8.03
CA PRO A 330 5.44 -23.67 -7.12
C PRO A 330 5.77 -24.27 -5.75
N VAL A 331 5.21 -25.45 -5.42
CA VAL A 331 5.41 -26.13 -4.12
C VAL A 331 6.77 -26.83 -4.10
N ASN A 332 7.51 -26.82 -2.99
CA ASN A 332 8.75 -27.60 -2.85
C ASN A 332 8.50 -29.08 -3.22
N ASP A 333 9.51 -29.74 -3.78
CA ASP A 333 9.31 -31.09 -4.31
C ASP A 333 9.12 -32.13 -3.20
N THR A 334 9.53 -31.84 -1.96
CA THR A 334 9.37 -32.71 -0.77
C THR A 334 8.92 -31.97 0.50
N TYR A 335 8.34 -32.73 1.45
CA TYR A 335 8.13 -32.26 2.83
C TYR A 335 9.45 -31.89 3.55
N LYS A 336 10.55 -32.62 3.27
CA LYS A 336 11.87 -32.34 3.86
C LYS A 336 12.42 -30.98 3.42
N GLU A 337 12.32 -30.64 2.14
CA GLU A 337 12.65 -29.30 1.62
C GLU A 337 11.77 -28.22 2.25
N THR A 338 10.47 -28.50 2.46
CA THR A 338 9.56 -27.57 3.15
C THR A 338 9.96 -27.33 4.61
N CYS A 339 10.41 -28.35 5.34
CA CYS A 339 10.91 -28.18 6.71
C CYS A 339 12.25 -27.43 6.73
N TRP A 340 13.18 -27.78 5.83
CA TRP A 340 14.45 -27.05 5.68
C TRP A 340 14.23 -25.57 5.35
N ARG A 341 13.31 -25.27 4.43
CA ARG A 341 12.98 -23.89 4.03
C ARG A 341 12.32 -23.12 5.17
N TYR A 342 11.39 -23.75 5.89
CA TYR A 342 10.76 -23.20 7.09
C TYR A 342 11.80 -22.79 8.13
N GLU A 343 12.71 -23.70 8.48
CA GLU A 343 13.75 -23.45 9.48
C GLU A 343 14.79 -22.42 9.01
N THR A 344 15.09 -22.38 7.71
CA THR A 344 15.96 -21.36 7.10
C THR A 344 15.33 -19.96 7.16
N ASN A 345 14.03 -19.86 6.88
CA ASN A 345 13.26 -18.61 6.96
C ASN A 345 13.21 -18.09 8.40
N VAL A 346 12.93 -18.96 9.37
CA VAL A 346 12.94 -18.59 10.80
C VAL A 346 14.34 -18.17 11.26
N GLU A 347 15.40 -18.88 10.89
CA GLU A 347 16.78 -18.52 11.26
C GLU A 347 17.22 -17.16 10.67
N LYS A 348 16.83 -16.84 9.43
CA LYS A 348 17.05 -15.51 8.83
C LYS A 348 16.39 -14.40 9.66
N MET A 349 15.15 -14.60 10.10
CA MET A 349 14.45 -13.68 10.99
C MET A 349 15.12 -13.57 12.37
N LEU A 350 15.51 -14.68 13.01
CA LEU A 350 16.21 -14.65 14.31
C LEU A 350 17.50 -13.81 14.25
N LYS A 351 18.28 -13.94 13.17
CA LYS A 351 19.51 -13.13 12.97
C LYS A 351 19.22 -11.63 12.82
N LYS A 352 18.09 -11.26 12.23
CA LYS A 352 17.65 -9.85 12.11
C LYS A 352 17.10 -9.32 13.45
N ILE A 353 16.33 -10.13 14.18
CA ILE A 353 15.80 -9.82 15.52
C ILE A 353 16.93 -9.63 16.54
N ALA A 354 17.87 -10.58 16.63
CA ALA A 354 19.02 -10.50 17.55
C ALA A 354 19.84 -9.21 17.38
N LYS A 355 19.97 -8.73 16.14
CA LYS A 355 20.74 -7.52 15.81
C LYS A 355 19.93 -6.23 15.98
N TYR A 356 18.61 -6.28 15.77
CA TYR A 356 17.73 -5.11 15.75
C TYR A 356 16.33 -5.44 16.34
N PRO A 357 16.21 -5.77 17.64
CA PRO A 357 14.98 -6.33 18.20
C PRO A 357 13.78 -5.37 18.12
N GLN A 358 14.01 -4.06 18.09
CA GLN A 358 12.98 -3.04 17.94
C GLN A 358 12.44 -2.87 16.50
N HIS A 359 12.99 -3.59 15.52
CA HIS A 359 12.62 -3.48 14.09
C HIS A 359 11.92 -4.71 13.53
N TYR A 360 12.00 -5.86 14.21
CA TYR A 360 11.54 -7.15 13.67
C TYR A 360 10.72 -7.90 14.71
N ARG A 361 9.56 -8.42 14.29
CA ARG A 361 8.77 -9.39 15.06
C ARG A 361 8.48 -10.61 14.20
N MET A 362 8.45 -11.79 14.83
CA MET A 362 8.15 -13.05 14.13
C MET A 362 7.17 -13.92 14.91
N MET A 363 6.22 -14.52 14.19
CA MET A 363 5.43 -15.65 14.67
C MET A 363 5.88 -16.95 13.98
N ILE A 364 6.32 -17.92 14.79
CA ILE A 364 6.78 -19.25 14.41
C ILE A 364 5.59 -20.22 14.52
N ALA A 365 4.86 -20.42 13.42
CA ALA A 365 3.64 -21.23 13.41
C ALA A 365 3.91 -22.69 12.98
N THR A 366 3.89 -23.64 13.92
CA THR A 366 4.17 -25.06 13.64
C THR A 366 3.68 -26.03 14.73
N HIS A 367 3.24 -27.21 14.28
CA HIS A 367 2.91 -28.37 15.12
C HIS A 367 4.02 -29.45 15.15
N ASN A 368 5.12 -29.25 14.43
CA ASN A 368 6.22 -30.21 14.34
C ASN A 368 7.19 -29.99 15.52
N GLU A 369 7.27 -30.99 16.40
CA GLU A 369 8.04 -30.94 17.64
C GLU A 369 9.56 -30.87 17.41
N GLU A 370 10.10 -31.57 16.41
CA GLU A 370 11.52 -31.54 16.04
C GLU A 370 11.94 -30.10 15.66
N SER A 371 11.17 -29.45 14.79
CA SER A 371 11.37 -28.03 14.45
C SER A 371 11.25 -27.14 15.68
N ILE A 372 10.36 -27.43 16.64
CA ILE A 372 10.22 -26.63 17.88
C ILE A 372 11.43 -26.78 18.79
N LYS A 373 11.86 -28.01 19.13
CA LYS A 373 13.08 -28.29 19.91
C LYS A 373 14.29 -27.57 19.30
N LYS A 374 14.44 -27.67 17.98
CA LYS A 374 15.52 -27.06 17.20
C LYS A 374 15.47 -25.53 17.17
N LEU A 375 14.27 -24.93 17.05
CA LEU A 375 14.10 -23.48 17.01
C LEU A 375 14.18 -22.83 18.39
N TYR A 376 13.70 -23.49 19.45
CA TYR A 376 13.85 -23.06 20.84
C TYR A 376 15.33 -22.90 21.23
N LYS A 377 16.17 -23.87 20.84
CA LYS A 377 17.63 -23.80 21.01
C LYS A 377 18.24 -22.68 20.14
N LYS A 378 17.80 -22.52 18.88
CA LYS A 378 18.31 -21.44 18.02
C LYS A 378 17.98 -20.02 18.52
N ILE A 379 16.84 -19.82 19.19
CA ILE A 379 16.49 -18.53 19.83
C ILE A 379 17.56 -18.17 20.89
N GLU A 380 17.95 -19.16 21.69
CA GLU A 380 19.01 -19.06 22.70
C GLU A 380 20.40 -18.79 22.08
N GLU A 381 20.78 -19.58 21.06
CA GLU A 381 22.06 -19.45 20.34
C GLU A 381 22.25 -18.08 19.68
N HIS A 382 21.15 -17.36 19.40
CA HIS A 382 21.15 -16.01 18.85
C HIS A 382 20.97 -14.90 19.92
N GLY A 383 20.86 -15.26 21.20
CA GLY A 383 20.67 -14.30 22.30
C GLY A 383 19.33 -13.55 22.24
N VAL A 384 18.30 -14.14 21.64
CA VAL A 384 16.97 -13.51 21.51
C VAL A 384 16.13 -13.81 22.75
N ASP A 385 15.78 -12.75 23.48
CA ASP A 385 14.87 -12.80 24.62
C ASP A 385 13.49 -13.36 24.20
N ARG A 386 13.02 -14.34 24.97
CA ARG A 386 11.85 -15.19 24.71
C ARG A 386 10.51 -14.58 25.19
N ARG A 387 10.55 -13.49 25.99
CA ARG A 387 9.36 -12.80 26.54
C ARG A 387 9.22 -11.33 26.12
N ASN A 388 10.23 -10.69 25.56
CA ASN A 388 10.17 -9.28 25.13
C ASN A 388 9.18 -8.94 23.99
N GLY A 389 8.42 -9.92 23.48
CA GLY A 389 7.47 -9.72 22.38
C GLY A 389 8.11 -9.50 21.01
N THR A 390 9.30 -10.07 20.76
CA THR A 390 9.91 -10.14 19.42
C THR A 390 9.66 -11.48 18.71
N VAL A 391 9.58 -12.59 19.45
CA VAL A 391 9.30 -13.93 18.92
C VAL A 391 8.11 -14.56 19.64
N PHE A 392 7.20 -15.12 18.86
CA PHE A 392 6.00 -15.82 19.35
C PHE A 392 5.89 -17.19 18.67
N PHE A 393 5.62 -18.25 19.41
CA PHE A 393 5.21 -19.54 18.83
C PHE A 393 3.69 -19.55 18.59
N ALA A 394 3.22 -20.28 17.59
CA ALA A 394 1.79 -20.42 17.31
C ALA A 394 1.37 -21.82 16.84
N GLN A 395 0.21 -22.27 17.31
CA GLN A 395 -0.42 -23.55 16.97
C GLN A 395 -1.94 -23.39 16.81
N THR A 396 -2.60 -24.21 16.00
CA THR A 396 -4.07 -24.22 15.92
C THR A 396 -4.70 -24.76 17.20
N PHE A 397 -5.86 -24.22 17.55
CA PHE A 397 -6.68 -24.73 18.64
C PHE A 397 -7.16 -26.17 18.35
N GLY A 398 -7.22 -27.01 19.39
CA GLY A 398 -7.63 -28.43 19.27
C GLY A 398 -6.57 -29.39 18.71
N MET A 399 -5.37 -28.91 18.36
CA MET A 399 -4.27 -29.73 17.80
C MET A 399 -2.96 -29.56 18.57
N SER A 400 -2.23 -30.67 18.79
CA SER A 400 -0.92 -30.72 19.45
C SER A 400 -0.86 -30.05 20.83
N ASP A 401 -1.95 -30.11 21.60
CA ASP A 401 -2.06 -29.36 22.86
C ASP A 401 -0.98 -29.72 23.90
N HIS A 402 -0.39 -30.92 23.85
CA HIS A 402 0.77 -31.28 24.67
C HIS A 402 1.98 -30.37 24.41
N ILE A 403 2.24 -30.03 23.14
CA ILE A 403 3.27 -29.08 22.75
C ILE A 403 2.90 -27.67 23.24
N SER A 404 1.63 -27.26 23.08
CA SER A 404 1.18 -25.95 23.52
C SER A 404 1.30 -25.74 25.04
N PHE A 405 0.94 -26.74 25.85
CA PHE A 405 1.05 -26.64 27.30
C PHE A 405 2.49 -26.68 27.78
N THR A 406 3.33 -27.57 27.22
CA THR A 406 4.78 -27.62 27.55
C THR A 406 5.46 -26.28 27.22
N LEU A 407 5.08 -25.62 26.13
CA LEU A 407 5.59 -24.27 25.81
C LEU A 407 5.00 -23.19 26.75
N GLY A 408 3.73 -23.30 27.16
CA GLY A 408 3.07 -22.35 28.06
C GLY A 408 3.61 -22.38 29.50
N ASP A 409 4.09 -23.54 29.94
CA ASP A 409 4.81 -23.74 31.21
C ASP A 409 6.31 -23.39 31.13
N SER A 410 6.77 -22.85 29.99
CA SER A 410 8.18 -22.47 29.74
C SER A 410 8.35 -20.96 29.51
N ASP A 411 9.58 -20.53 29.25
CA ASP A 411 9.97 -19.12 29.14
C ASP A 411 9.60 -18.45 27.81
N VAL A 412 8.89 -19.12 26.88
CA VAL A 412 8.44 -18.51 25.60
C VAL A 412 7.01 -18.00 25.62
N LEU A 413 6.70 -17.10 24.68
CA LEU A 413 5.34 -16.72 24.32
C LEU A 413 4.76 -17.71 23.29
N ILE A 414 3.68 -18.42 23.66
CA ILE A 414 2.95 -19.38 22.80
C ILE A 414 1.49 -18.96 22.63
N TYR A 415 0.99 -19.00 21.40
CA TYR A 415 -0.37 -18.61 21.04
C TYR A 415 -1.17 -19.77 20.42
N LYS A 416 -2.46 -19.84 20.73
CA LYS A 416 -3.42 -20.63 19.95
C LYS A 416 -4.12 -19.76 18.91
N ALA A 417 -4.06 -20.17 17.64
CA ALA A 417 -4.94 -19.67 16.59
C ALA A 417 -6.36 -20.21 16.83
N LEU A 418 -7.31 -19.30 17.06
CA LEU A 418 -8.66 -19.55 17.55
C LEU A 418 -9.70 -19.14 16.51
N PRO A 419 -10.20 -20.09 15.70
CA PRO A 419 -11.43 -19.91 14.94
C PRO A 419 -12.58 -19.60 15.89
N TYR A 420 -13.45 -18.67 15.50
CA TYR A 420 -14.73 -18.40 16.17
C TYR A 420 -15.81 -18.09 15.13
N GLY A 421 -17.06 -18.01 15.56
CA GLY A 421 -18.20 -17.72 14.68
C GLY A 421 -19.15 -18.91 14.49
N PRO A 422 -20.24 -18.74 13.71
CA PRO A 422 -21.31 -19.72 13.63
C PRO A 422 -20.91 -20.97 12.84
N VAL A 423 -21.58 -22.09 13.12
CA VAL A 423 -21.16 -23.44 12.66
C VAL A 423 -21.00 -23.50 11.14
N ASN A 424 -21.99 -22.99 10.39
CA ASN A 424 -22.00 -22.92 8.93
C ASN A 424 -20.75 -22.22 8.36
N GLU A 425 -20.41 -21.04 8.86
CA GLU A 425 -19.26 -20.23 8.42
C GLU A 425 -17.91 -20.92 8.77
N THR A 426 -17.89 -21.86 9.71
CA THR A 426 -16.68 -22.66 10.03
C THR A 426 -16.56 -23.98 9.24
N LEU A 427 -17.58 -24.42 8.50
CA LEU A 427 -17.57 -25.76 7.85
C LEU A 427 -16.44 -25.93 6.83
N ALA A 428 -16.21 -24.92 5.98
CA ALA A 428 -15.15 -24.96 4.97
C ALA A 428 -13.75 -25.08 5.60
N TYR A 429 -13.55 -24.43 6.76
CA TYR A 429 -12.32 -24.50 7.56
C TYR A 429 -12.13 -25.88 8.18
N LEU A 430 -13.18 -26.43 8.80
CA LEU A 430 -13.16 -27.77 9.40
C LEU A 430 -12.84 -28.83 8.32
N ALA A 431 -13.42 -28.72 7.13
CA ALA A 431 -13.15 -29.63 6.01
C ALA A 431 -11.67 -29.62 5.56
N ARG A 432 -11.01 -28.46 5.54
CA ARG A 432 -9.57 -28.38 5.19
C ARG A 432 -8.65 -28.79 6.34
N ARG A 433 -9.00 -28.50 7.59
CA ARG A 433 -8.29 -29.07 8.76
C ARG A 433 -8.36 -30.60 8.82
N LEU A 434 -9.40 -31.22 8.25
CA LEU A 434 -9.44 -32.67 8.03
C LEU A 434 -8.48 -33.12 6.91
N GLN A 435 -8.44 -32.40 5.78
CA GLN A 435 -7.61 -32.76 4.61
C GLN A 435 -6.11 -32.55 4.84
N GLU A 436 -5.70 -31.47 5.50
CA GLU A 436 -4.28 -31.10 5.70
C GLU A 436 -3.46 -32.16 6.46
N ASN A 437 -4.10 -32.94 7.33
CA ASN A 437 -3.43 -34.02 8.07
C ASN A 437 -2.97 -35.19 7.18
N LYS A 438 -3.35 -35.22 5.89
CA LYS A 438 -3.08 -36.32 4.95
C LYS A 438 -1.79 -36.15 4.13
N SER A 439 -1.31 -34.93 3.91
CA SER A 439 -0.34 -34.61 2.84
C SER A 439 1.16 -34.81 3.21
N VAL A 440 1.47 -35.40 4.36
CA VAL A 440 2.84 -35.47 4.90
C VAL A 440 3.75 -36.51 4.18
N LEU A 441 3.22 -37.34 3.26
CA LEU A 441 3.94 -38.47 2.66
C LEU A 441 4.10 -38.39 1.12
N LYS A 442 5.37 -38.28 0.67
CA LYS A 442 5.98 -38.42 -0.69
C LYS A 442 6.47 -37.12 -1.37
N GLY A 443 7.41 -37.24 -2.33
CA GLY A 443 7.99 -36.11 -3.10
C GLY A 443 9.26 -36.41 -3.95
N ALA A 444 9.74 -35.39 -4.68
CA ALA A 444 10.88 -35.30 -5.65
C ALA A 444 10.72 -35.99 -7.02
N ARG A 445 11.18 -35.48 -8.20
CA ARG A 445 11.73 -34.20 -8.79
C ARG A 445 11.73 -34.38 -10.35
N ARG A 446 11.83 -33.45 -11.34
CA ARG A 446 11.98 -31.97 -11.59
C ARG A 446 13.27 -31.57 -12.38
N GLU A 447 13.19 -30.48 -13.19
CA GLU A 447 14.26 -29.71 -13.94
C GLU A 447 14.55 -30.03 -15.43
N GLN A 448 14.98 -29.13 -16.36
CA GLN A 448 15.09 -27.62 -16.48
C GLN A 448 15.64 -27.19 -17.90
N LYS A 449 15.59 -25.88 -18.28
CA LYS A 449 16.47 -25.10 -19.25
C LYS A 449 15.95 -24.68 -20.65
N LEU A 450 16.34 -23.54 -21.31
CA LEU A 450 16.74 -22.14 -20.93
C LEU A 450 17.06 -21.19 -22.16
N LEU A 451 16.99 -19.83 -22.00
CA LEU A 451 17.65 -18.70 -22.77
C LEU A 451 17.19 -18.35 -24.24
N LEU A 452 17.52 -17.24 -24.97
CA LEU A 452 18.42 -16.03 -24.84
C LEU A 452 18.07 -14.83 -25.83
N HIS A 453 18.11 -13.54 -25.41
CA HIS A 453 18.34 -12.24 -26.18
C HIS A 453 17.40 -11.87 -27.40
N THR A 454 17.43 -10.74 -28.18
CA THR A 454 18.21 -9.46 -28.41
C THR A 454 17.27 -8.43 -29.14
N GLY A 455 17.44 -7.10 -29.37
CA GLY A 455 18.36 -5.99 -28.95
C GLY A 455 18.89 -5.09 -30.12
N GLU A 456 18.56 -3.77 -30.24
CA GLU A 456 19.12 -2.85 -31.28
C GLU A 456 19.05 -1.30 -31.01
N ARG A 457 20.02 -0.52 -31.56
CA ARG A 457 20.09 0.94 -31.92
C ARG A 457 20.63 2.01 -30.94
N ILE A 458 21.60 2.82 -31.44
CA ILE A 458 22.00 4.16 -30.95
C ILE A 458 22.34 5.08 -32.15
N LEU A 459 21.80 6.31 -32.22
CA LEU A 459 22.40 7.48 -32.92
C LEU A 459 21.51 8.75 -32.76
N GLY A 460 22.09 9.92 -32.38
CA GLY A 460 21.36 11.20 -32.55
C GLY A 460 21.79 12.47 -31.80
N GLU A 461 22.55 12.41 -30.70
CA GLU A 461 22.54 13.53 -29.71
C GLU A 461 23.07 14.90 -30.17
N ARG A 462 24.07 14.97 -31.06
CA ARG A 462 24.87 16.21 -31.26
C ARG A 462 24.31 17.26 -32.22
N LEU A 463 23.15 17.05 -32.86
CA LEU A 463 22.61 18.00 -33.85
C LEU A 463 21.40 18.82 -33.36
N MET A 464 20.75 18.42 -32.25
CA MET A 464 19.45 18.98 -31.84
C MET A 464 19.52 20.23 -30.96
N SER A 465 20.62 20.43 -30.22
CA SER A 465 20.71 21.44 -29.15
C SER A 465 20.81 22.89 -29.62
N VAL A 466 21.34 23.13 -30.82
CA VAL A 466 21.66 24.48 -31.32
C VAL A 466 20.42 25.20 -31.89
N ILE A 467 19.48 24.48 -32.50
CA ILE A 467 18.33 25.06 -33.23
C ILE A 467 17.10 25.21 -32.33
N LEU A 468 16.87 24.28 -31.40
CA LEU A 468 15.66 24.24 -30.56
C LEU A 468 15.66 25.24 -29.41
N LYS A 469 16.82 25.56 -28.80
CA LYS A 469 16.91 26.42 -27.61
C LYS A 469 16.29 27.82 -27.80
N PRO A 470 16.61 28.58 -28.87
CA PRO A 470 16.11 29.96 -29.00
C PRO A 470 14.67 30.07 -29.53
N THR A 471 14.03 28.94 -29.89
CA THR A 471 12.77 28.92 -30.66
C THR A 471 11.66 28.18 -29.92
N LEU A 472 11.62 26.85 -30.06
CA LEU A 472 10.59 25.99 -29.49
C LEU A 472 10.71 25.82 -27.98
N TYR A 473 11.94 25.71 -27.48
CA TYR A 473 12.18 25.50 -26.05
C TYR A 473 11.67 26.69 -25.23
N GLY A 474 12.17 27.90 -25.50
CA GLY A 474 11.77 29.11 -24.75
C GLY A 474 10.30 29.56 -24.94
N GLN A 475 9.56 28.97 -25.89
CA GLN A 475 8.12 29.21 -26.04
C GLN A 475 7.27 28.28 -25.15
N PHE A 476 7.68 27.03 -24.95
CA PHE A 476 6.85 26.00 -24.30
C PHE A 476 7.46 25.42 -23.01
N VAL A 477 8.67 25.84 -22.62
CA VAL A 477 9.39 25.41 -21.41
C VAL A 477 9.85 26.66 -20.63
N ALA A 478 9.78 26.61 -19.30
CA ALA A 478 10.02 27.75 -18.42
C ALA A 478 11.51 28.11 -18.21
N GLY A 479 12.41 27.15 -18.39
CA GLY A 479 13.84 27.29 -18.14
C GLY A 479 14.52 25.96 -17.83
N GLU A 480 15.82 25.85 -18.13
CA GLU A 480 16.67 24.73 -17.68
C GLU A 480 17.17 24.94 -16.24
N THR A 481 17.39 26.20 -15.85
CA THR A 481 18.01 26.56 -14.57
C THR A 481 17.05 27.29 -13.63
N ARG A 482 17.28 27.21 -12.31
CA ARG A 482 16.46 27.88 -11.30
C ARG A 482 16.27 29.39 -11.57
N PRO A 483 17.30 30.18 -11.94
CA PRO A 483 17.12 31.60 -12.28
C PRO A 483 16.23 31.87 -13.52
N GLU A 484 16.23 30.98 -14.51
CA GLU A 484 15.31 31.09 -15.65
C GLU A 484 13.86 30.83 -15.21
N ILE A 485 13.65 29.78 -14.41
CA ILE A 485 12.32 29.44 -13.86
C ILE A 485 11.84 30.58 -12.94
N GLU A 486 12.69 31.11 -12.06
CA GLU A 486 12.39 32.28 -11.21
C GLU A 486 12.00 33.51 -12.03
N LYS A 487 12.70 33.79 -13.13
CA LYS A 487 12.37 34.89 -14.05
C LYS A 487 11.01 34.68 -14.72
N THR A 488 10.76 33.49 -15.27
CA THR A 488 9.50 33.16 -15.97
C THR A 488 8.30 33.19 -15.01
N THR A 489 8.42 32.54 -13.85
CA THR A 489 7.37 32.50 -12.81
C THR A 489 7.09 33.89 -12.23
N THR A 490 8.12 34.70 -11.97
CA THR A 490 7.94 36.10 -11.53
C THR A 490 7.20 36.94 -12.58
N SER A 491 7.52 36.76 -13.86
CA SER A 491 6.84 37.49 -14.94
C SER A 491 5.37 37.09 -15.12
N LEU A 492 4.99 35.85 -14.80
CA LEU A 492 3.60 35.41 -14.78
C LEU A 492 2.86 35.94 -13.53
N LYS A 493 3.50 35.87 -12.36
CA LYS A 493 2.96 36.36 -11.09
C LYS A 493 2.69 37.86 -11.12
N ALA A 494 3.53 38.63 -11.79
CA ALA A 494 3.33 40.07 -12.05
C ALA A 494 2.09 40.39 -12.90
N ALA A 495 1.51 39.39 -13.58
CA ALA A 495 0.29 39.48 -14.37
C ALA A 495 -0.87 38.64 -13.78
N GLY A 496 -0.83 38.36 -12.47
CA GLY A 496 -1.89 37.61 -11.76
C GLY A 496 -1.94 36.10 -12.07
N ILE A 497 -0.95 35.55 -12.78
CA ILE A 497 -0.93 34.15 -13.21
C ILE A 497 0.02 33.32 -12.32
N GLY A 498 -0.53 32.32 -11.63
CA GLY A 498 0.22 31.34 -10.85
C GLY A 498 0.97 30.33 -11.72
N SER A 499 1.91 29.59 -11.13
CA SER A 499 2.79 28.66 -11.86
C SER A 499 2.70 27.24 -11.32
N LEU A 500 2.06 26.36 -12.09
CA LEU A 500 2.06 24.91 -11.87
C LEU A 500 3.31 24.33 -12.53
N LEU A 501 4.38 24.15 -11.76
CA LEU A 501 5.63 23.56 -12.27
C LEU A 501 5.51 22.03 -12.38
N GLY A 502 6.14 21.46 -13.40
CA GLY A 502 6.27 20.02 -13.56
C GLY A 502 7.40 19.70 -14.54
N MET A 503 8.13 18.61 -14.33
CA MET A 503 9.15 18.16 -15.27
C MET A 503 8.55 17.12 -16.22
N PRO A 504 8.65 17.27 -17.55
CA PRO A 504 8.04 16.35 -18.51
C PRO A 504 8.79 15.02 -18.57
N MET A 505 8.49 14.12 -17.63
CA MET A 505 9.00 12.76 -17.60
C MET A 505 8.31 11.93 -18.69
N GLU A 506 8.99 11.74 -19.83
CA GLU A 506 8.37 11.20 -21.05
C GLU A 506 9.20 10.13 -21.80
N GLN A 507 10.19 9.54 -21.14
CA GLN A 507 10.87 8.32 -21.61
C GLN A 507 10.64 7.23 -20.58
N ASP A 508 10.24 6.03 -21.01
CA ASP A 508 10.55 4.83 -20.21
C ASP A 508 12.08 4.65 -20.25
N ALA A 509 12.68 4.19 -19.15
CA ALA A 509 14.11 3.92 -19.11
C ALA A 509 14.45 2.61 -19.83
N ASP A 510 15.59 2.58 -20.53
CA ASP A 510 16.06 1.42 -21.30
C ASP A 510 16.05 0.10 -20.48
N ASP A 511 15.89 -1.05 -21.16
CA ASP A 511 15.66 -2.37 -20.54
C ASP A 511 16.75 -2.84 -19.53
N ASN A 512 17.87 -2.13 -19.45
CA ASN A 512 18.90 -2.32 -18.43
C ASN A 512 18.38 -1.90 -17.04
N ALA A 513 17.96 -2.85 -16.22
CA ALA A 513 17.40 -2.62 -14.87
C ALA A 513 18.23 -1.66 -13.96
N GLY A 514 19.56 -1.64 -14.10
CA GLY A 514 20.42 -0.70 -13.37
C GLY A 514 20.29 0.76 -13.82
N GLU A 515 20.01 1.00 -15.09
CA GLU A 515 19.73 2.34 -15.63
C GLU A 515 18.30 2.76 -15.27
N ARG A 516 17.33 1.83 -15.30
CA ARG A 516 15.96 2.06 -14.82
C ARG A 516 15.91 2.48 -13.34
N HIS A 517 16.59 1.76 -12.45
CA HIS A 517 16.62 2.11 -11.02
C HIS A 517 17.14 3.54 -10.80
N ASN A 518 18.26 3.89 -11.43
CA ASN A 518 18.85 5.24 -11.36
C ASN A 518 17.90 6.31 -11.93
N TRP A 519 17.13 6.00 -12.98
CA TRP A 519 16.14 6.91 -13.55
C TRP A 519 14.96 7.16 -12.58
N TYR A 520 14.43 6.11 -11.94
CA TYR A 520 13.37 6.25 -10.92
C TYR A 520 13.84 7.00 -9.67
N GLU A 521 15.11 6.85 -9.23
CA GLU A 521 15.69 7.66 -8.15
C GLU A 521 15.85 9.14 -8.56
N LYS A 522 16.34 9.40 -9.78
CA LYS A 522 16.47 10.76 -10.32
C LYS A 522 15.10 11.47 -10.35
N ASN A 523 14.07 10.80 -10.85
CA ASN A 523 12.72 11.35 -10.94
C ASN A 523 12.09 11.57 -9.57
N PHE A 524 12.25 10.64 -8.62
CA PHE A 524 11.82 10.84 -7.24
C PHE A 524 12.44 12.10 -6.65
N LYS A 525 13.76 12.30 -6.83
CA LYS A 525 14.41 13.54 -6.39
C LYS A 525 13.83 14.77 -7.09
N ILE A 526 13.64 14.74 -8.40
CA ILE A 526 13.04 15.85 -9.16
C ILE A 526 11.65 16.22 -8.61
N MET A 527 10.81 15.25 -8.22
CA MET A 527 9.50 15.53 -7.63
C MET A 527 9.61 16.20 -6.24
N MET A 528 10.59 15.81 -5.43
CA MET A 528 10.85 16.44 -4.12
C MET A 528 11.44 17.85 -4.26
N ASP A 529 12.42 18.03 -5.16
CA ASP A 529 12.99 19.33 -5.53
C ASP A 529 11.89 20.26 -6.12
N ALA A 530 10.92 19.71 -6.87
CA ALA A 530 9.77 20.46 -7.39
C ALA A 530 8.84 20.96 -6.28
N ILE A 531 8.55 20.13 -5.26
CA ILE A 531 7.74 20.53 -4.09
C ILE A 531 8.38 21.71 -3.36
N ASP A 532 9.69 21.66 -3.11
CA ASP A 532 10.41 22.77 -2.49
C ASP A 532 10.45 24.01 -3.39
N LEU A 533 10.63 23.86 -4.70
CA LEU A 533 10.65 24.99 -5.64
C LEU A 533 9.30 25.70 -5.70
N VAL A 534 8.18 24.99 -5.82
CA VAL A 534 6.85 25.63 -5.81
C VAL A 534 6.53 26.25 -4.45
N TYR A 535 6.94 25.59 -3.35
CA TYR A 535 6.80 26.13 -2.00
C TYR A 535 7.63 27.41 -1.78
N GLU A 536 8.80 27.57 -2.42
CA GLU A 536 9.59 28.80 -2.31
C GLU A 536 9.03 29.95 -3.17
N LEU A 537 8.54 29.66 -4.39
CA LEU A 537 8.09 30.68 -5.36
C LEU A 537 6.64 31.13 -5.19
N ASP A 538 5.75 30.22 -4.81
CA ASP A 538 4.34 30.51 -4.52
C ASP A 538 4.05 30.35 -3.03
N LYS A 539 3.22 31.26 -2.50
CA LYS A 539 2.87 31.38 -1.09
C LYS A 539 1.35 31.48 -0.87
N GLU A 540 0.57 31.44 -1.95
CA GLU A 540 -0.89 31.45 -1.89
C GLU A 540 -1.40 30.01 -2.03
N PHE A 541 -1.14 29.35 -3.17
CA PHE A 541 -1.50 27.95 -3.41
C PHE A 541 -0.41 27.20 -4.20
N PRO A 542 0.78 26.95 -3.60
CA PRO A 542 1.88 26.28 -4.29
C PRO A 542 1.47 24.89 -4.80
N MET A 543 1.73 24.63 -6.08
CA MET A 543 1.24 23.43 -6.76
C MET A 543 2.21 22.87 -7.80
N THR A 544 2.31 21.54 -7.86
CA THR A 544 3.17 20.77 -8.77
C THR A 544 2.41 19.59 -9.37
N HIS A 545 2.89 19.03 -10.48
CA HIS A 545 2.32 17.80 -11.07
C HIS A 545 3.40 16.84 -11.60
N ALA A 546 3.07 15.55 -11.60
CA ALA A 546 3.93 14.47 -12.07
C ALA A 546 3.13 13.25 -12.56
N LYS A 547 3.82 12.30 -13.18
CA LYS A 547 3.30 10.96 -13.53
C LYS A 547 3.77 9.92 -12.52
N VAL A 548 3.00 8.85 -12.33
CA VAL A 548 3.45 7.72 -11.48
C VAL A 548 4.37 6.77 -12.25
N THR A 549 4.22 6.64 -13.57
CA THR A 549 5.13 5.88 -14.45
C THR A 549 6.57 6.40 -14.40
N ALA A 550 6.77 7.66 -13.98
CA ALA A 550 8.08 8.21 -13.72
C ALA A 550 8.77 7.65 -12.45
N LEU A 551 8.08 6.80 -11.66
CA LEU A 551 8.58 6.15 -10.43
C LEU A 551 8.59 4.61 -10.51
N MET A 552 7.89 4.00 -11.47
CA MET A 552 7.86 2.54 -11.66
C MET A 552 7.57 2.13 -13.12
N PRO A 553 7.99 0.92 -13.53
CA PRO A 553 7.60 0.32 -14.81
C PRO A 553 6.09 0.27 -15.06
N THR A 554 5.68 0.40 -16.33
CA THR A 554 4.27 0.42 -16.72
C THR A 554 3.59 -0.95 -16.62
N ASP A 555 4.31 -2.06 -16.82
CA ASP A 555 3.78 -3.43 -16.77
C ASP A 555 3.27 -3.81 -15.37
N ILE A 556 3.98 -3.37 -14.32
CA ILE A 556 3.59 -3.51 -12.91
C ILE A 556 2.21 -2.89 -12.63
N LEU A 557 1.88 -1.77 -13.27
CA LEU A 557 0.58 -1.10 -13.14
C LEU A 557 -0.56 -1.85 -13.86
N LEU A 558 -0.25 -2.79 -14.75
CA LEU A 558 -1.26 -3.56 -15.51
C LEU A 558 -1.65 -4.87 -14.79
N LYS A 559 -0.68 -5.56 -14.19
CA LYS A 559 -0.89 -6.88 -13.57
C LYS A 559 -0.01 -7.10 -12.34
N ILE A 560 -0.64 -7.43 -11.22
CA ILE A 560 0.03 -7.76 -9.95
C ILE A 560 0.18 -9.28 -9.74
N ASP A 561 -0.73 -10.11 -10.27
CA ASP A 561 -0.55 -11.57 -10.29
C ASP A 561 0.72 -11.96 -11.07
N GLY A 562 1.56 -12.81 -10.47
CA GLY A 562 2.74 -13.38 -11.14
C GLY A 562 3.93 -12.45 -11.34
N LEU A 563 4.01 -11.31 -10.64
CA LEU A 563 5.23 -10.48 -10.61
C LEU A 563 6.43 -11.29 -10.11
N ASN A 564 7.58 -11.13 -10.77
CA ASN A 564 8.84 -11.73 -10.33
C ASN A 564 9.50 -10.88 -9.22
N THR A 565 10.51 -11.45 -8.54
CA THR A 565 11.27 -10.82 -7.44
C THR A 565 11.69 -9.38 -7.75
N ALA A 566 12.30 -9.13 -8.92
CA ALA A 566 12.79 -7.80 -9.30
C ALA A 566 11.66 -6.80 -9.59
N GLN A 567 10.57 -7.23 -10.23
CA GLN A 567 9.38 -6.38 -10.41
C GLN A 567 8.73 -6.03 -9.06
N LEU A 568 8.72 -6.98 -8.12
CA LEU A 568 8.24 -6.73 -6.76
C LEU A 568 9.16 -5.75 -6.01
N GLU A 569 10.48 -5.78 -6.24
CA GLU A 569 11.42 -4.76 -5.70
C GLU A 569 11.14 -3.38 -6.31
N GLU A 570 11.00 -3.29 -7.65
CA GLU A 570 10.67 -2.04 -8.35
C GLU A 570 9.35 -1.42 -7.84
N LEU A 571 8.33 -2.24 -7.55
CA LEU A 571 7.05 -1.79 -6.98
C LEU A 571 7.18 -1.36 -5.50
N GLN A 572 7.89 -2.13 -4.67
CA GLN A 572 8.13 -1.81 -3.26
C GLN A 572 8.82 -0.45 -3.11
N GLU A 573 9.87 -0.21 -3.89
CA GLU A 573 10.57 1.07 -3.97
C GLU A 573 9.65 2.22 -4.38
N ALA A 574 8.78 2.00 -5.37
CA ALA A 574 7.88 3.02 -5.86
C ALA A 574 6.75 3.38 -4.87
N LEU A 575 6.23 2.40 -4.13
CA LEU A 575 5.27 2.65 -3.03
C LEU A 575 5.90 3.48 -1.91
N TYR A 576 7.16 3.22 -1.56
CA TYR A 576 7.90 4.07 -0.63
C TYR A 576 8.08 5.50 -1.16
N LYS A 577 8.48 5.67 -2.44
CA LYS A 577 8.64 6.99 -3.08
C LYS A 577 7.34 7.79 -3.10
N LEU A 578 6.23 7.17 -3.50
CA LEU A 578 4.90 7.78 -3.49
C LEU A 578 4.48 8.20 -2.07
N ARG A 579 4.72 7.35 -1.06
CA ARG A 579 4.48 7.70 0.35
C ARG A 579 5.29 8.96 0.74
N ARG A 580 6.60 8.99 0.49
CA ARG A 580 7.47 10.12 0.83
C ARG A 580 7.07 11.42 0.11
N ILE A 581 6.62 11.34 -1.14
CA ILE A 581 6.06 12.50 -1.89
C ILE A 581 4.81 13.02 -1.19
N GLY A 582 3.88 12.15 -0.80
CA GLY A 582 2.65 12.54 -0.12
C GLY A 582 2.88 13.18 1.25
N GLU A 583 3.75 12.57 2.07
CA GLU A 583 4.18 13.13 3.35
C GLU A 583 4.78 14.54 3.19
N TYR A 584 5.66 14.74 2.20
CA TYR A 584 6.33 16.02 1.99
C TYR A 584 5.41 17.10 1.39
N ALA A 585 4.49 16.72 0.51
CA ALA A 585 3.45 17.61 0.01
C ALA A 585 2.55 18.12 1.14
N VAL A 586 2.16 17.24 2.09
CA VAL A 586 1.41 17.62 3.30
C VAL A 586 2.23 18.50 4.24
N GLU A 587 3.51 18.17 4.48
CA GLU A 587 4.41 18.96 5.34
C GLU A 587 4.54 20.43 4.85
N LYS A 588 4.54 20.62 3.52
CA LYS A 588 4.71 21.94 2.88
C LYS A 588 3.39 22.63 2.49
N ASP A 589 2.24 22.01 2.76
CA ASP A 589 0.90 22.45 2.29
C ASP A 589 0.80 22.62 0.76
N VAL A 590 1.59 21.84 0.02
CA VAL A 590 1.71 21.88 -1.45
C VAL A 590 0.66 20.97 -2.09
N ILE A 591 0.00 21.49 -3.12
CA ILE A 591 -0.91 20.70 -3.95
C ILE A 591 -0.10 19.86 -4.95
N PHE A 592 -0.25 18.53 -4.89
CA PHE A 592 0.45 17.58 -5.76
C PHE A 592 -0.57 16.86 -6.65
N MET A 593 -0.42 16.98 -7.98
CA MET A 593 -1.36 16.41 -8.94
C MET A 593 -0.74 15.25 -9.72
N PHE A 594 -1.41 14.10 -9.75
CA PHE A 594 -1.00 12.99 -10.62
C PHE A 594 -1.67 13.15 -11.99
N ASP A 595 -0.86 13.22 -13.05
CA ASP A 595 -1.34 13.25 -14.43
C ASP A 595 -1.88 11.88 -14.83
N ALA A 596 -3.06 11.88 -15.45
CA ALA A 596 -3.62 10.68 -16.07
C ALA A 596 -2.99 10.45 -17.46
N GLU A 597 -2.69 9.20 -17.74
CA GLU A 597 -1.93 8.73 -18.89
C GLU A 597 -2.85 7.91 -19.82
N HIS A 598 -2.39 6.75 -20.30
CA HIS A 598 -3.15 5.89 -21.19
C HIS A 598 -4.26 5.09 -20.50
N THR A 599 -5.32 4.73 -21.23
CA THR A 599 -6.52 4.07 -20.65
C THR A 599 -6.24 2.75 -19.93
N TYR A 600 -5.22 2.01 -20.38
CA TYR A 600 -4.81 0.72 -19.79
C TYR A 600 -3.91 0.88 -18.55
N VAL A 601 -3.16 2.00 -18.44
CA VAL A 601 -2.32 2.30 -17.27
C VAL A 601 -3.14 3.00 -16.17
N ASN A 602 -4.11 3.84 -16.57
CA ASN A 602 -4.94 4.64 -15.67
C ASN A 602 -5.55 3.87 -14.49
N PRO A 603 -6.08 2.62 -14.60
CA PRO A 603 -6.57 1.88 -13.45
C PRO A 603 -5.55 1.73 -12.31
N GLY A 604 -4.28 1.42 -12.61
CA GLY A 604 -3.21 1.38 -11.61
C GLY A 604 -2.86 2.76 -11.03
N LEU A 605 -2.82 3.79 -11.89
CA LEU A 605 -2.62 5.18 -11.46
C LEU A 605 -3.73 5.64 -10.50
N ASN A 606 -4.98 5.28 -10.80
CA ASN A 606 -6.17 5.65 -10.03
C ASN A 606 -6.12 5.04 -8.63
N ILE A 607 -5.72 3.78 -8.52
CA ILE A 607 -5.59 3.05 -7.23
C ILE A 607 -4.53 3.71 -6.35
N LEU A 608 -3.36 4.00 -6.90
CA LEU A 608 -2.27 4.62 -6.16
C LEU A 608 -2.60 6.06 -5.75
N THR A 609 -3.22 6.83 -6.66
CA THR A 609 -3.71 8.19 -6.38
C THR A 609 -4.78 8.17 -5.28
N LEU A 610 -5.74 7.25 -5.35
CA LEU A 610 -6.80 7.09 -4.35
C LEU A 610 -6.22 6.67 -3.00
N ALA A 611 -5.27 5.73 -2.96
CA ALA A 611 -4.57 5.35 -1.73
C ALA A 611 -3.82 6.54 -1.11
N MET A 612 -3.20 7.41 -1.92
CA MET A 612 -2.59 8.64 -1.42
C MET A 612 -3.63 9.65 -0.92
N MET A 613 -4.74 9.87 -1.62
CA MET A 613 -5.85 10.69 -1.13
C MET A 613 -6.42 10.14 0.19
N LEU A 614 -6.54 8.82 0.31
CA LEU A 614 -6.99 8.12 1.52
C LEU A 614 -6.02 8.25 2.70
N ASN A 615 -4.75 8.63 2.51
CA ASN A 615 -3.78 8.82 3.59
C ASN A 615 -3.49 10.31 3.89
N TYR A 616 -3.74 11.23 2.94
CA TYR A 616 -3.28 12.61 3.02
C TYR A 616 -4.38 13.67 2.91
N ASN A 617 -5.50 13.41 2.24
CA ASN A 617 -6.55 14.40 2.03
C ASN A 617 -7.58 14.41 3.19
N HIS A 618 -7.14 14.80 4.39
CA HIS A 618 -7.99 14.87 5.58
C HIS A 618 -8.27 16.31 6.01
N SER A 619 -7.21 17.12 6.20
CA SER A 619 -7.33 18.53 6.54
C SER A 619 -7.78 19.37 5.32
N LYS A 620 -7.17 19.13 4.16
CA LYS A 620 -7.43 19.79 2.87
C LYS A 620 -7.30 18.76 1.73
N PRO A 621 -7.89 19.00 0.55
CA PRO A 621 -7.45 18.30 -0.66
C PRO A 621 -6.09 18.86 -1.10
N LEU A 622 -5.05 18.02 -1.03
CA LEU A 622 -3.69 18.35 -1.50
C LEU A 622 -3.24 17.40 -2.61
N ILE A 623 -3.55 16.10 -2.51
CA ILE A 623 -3.38 15.13 -3.59
C ILE A 623 -4.56 15.26 -4.57
N PHE A 624 -4.27 15.41 -5.87
CA PHE A 624 -5.26 15.57 -6.93
C PHE A 624 -5.26 14.42 -7.94
N PHE A 625 -6.47 14.01 -8.33
CA PHE A 625 -6.78 13.02 -9.35
C PHE A 625 -7.09 13.70 -10.69
N THR A 626 -6.63 13.16 -11.82
CA THR A 626 -6.85 13.76 -13.15
C THR A 626 -7.97 13.06 -13.95
N TYR A 627 -9.03 13.80 -14.29
CA TYR A 627 -10.19 13.30 -15.03
C TYR A 627 -10.10 13.64 -16.51
N GLN A 628 -10.02 12.61 -17.37
CA GLN A 628 -9.87 12.73 -18.82
C GLN A 628 -11.21 12.72 -19.58
N SER A 629 -11.78 13.89 -19.85
CA SER A 629 -13.14 14.01 -20.42
C SER A 629 -13.31 13.58 -21.88
N TYR A 630 -12.25 13.18 -22.59
CA TYR A 630 -12.38 12.48 -23.89
C TYR A 630 -12.89 11.04 -23.76
N LEU A 631 -12.83 10.45 -22.56
CA LEU A 631 -13.27 9.08 -22.31
C LEU A 631 -14.77 9.00 -22.02
N LYS A 632 -15.42 7.96 -22.57
CA LYS A 632 -16.87 7.71 -22.45
C LYS A 632 -17.34 7.54 -21.00
N GLY A 633 -16.54 6.90 -20.13
CA GLY A 633 -16.84 6.72 -18.70
C GLY A 633 -16.41 7.88 -17.78
N SER A 634 -15.84 8.97 -18.32
CA SER A 634 -15.22 10.03 -17.50
C SER A 634 -16.18 10.75 -16.53
N THR A 635 -17.50 10.72 -16.81
CA THR A 635 -18.52 11.34 -15.95
C THR A 635 -18.96 10.40 -14.83
N ASP A 636 -18.96 9.10 -15.10
CA ASP A 636 -19.48 8.08 -14.21
C ASP A 636 -18.45 7.78 -13.12
N ASN A 637 -17.18 7.63 -13.50
CA ASN A 637 -16.04 7.55 -12.57
C ASN A 637 -15.95 8.79 -11.66
N LEU A 638 -16.18 10.00 -12.19
CA LEU A 638 -16.18 11.22 -11.38
C LEU A 638 -17.35 11.26 -10.39
N GLU A 639 -18.52 10.77 -10.78
CA GLU A 639 -19.69 10.72 -9.90
C GLU A 639 -19.54 9.67 -8.79
N GLN A 640 -18.94 8.53 -9.13
CA GLN A 640 -18.49 7.49 -8.20
C GLN A 640 -17.52 8.06 -7.15
N ASP A 641 -16.40 8.66 -7.59
CA ASP A 641 -15.43 9.27 -6.68
C ASP A 641 -16.07 10.35 -5.80
N LEU A 642 -16.92 11.20 -6.39
CA LEU A 642 -17.70 12.23 -5.70
C LEU A 642 -18.69 11.70 -4.66
N ASN A 643 -19.06 10.42 -4.72
CA ASN A 643 -19.95 9.77 -3.75
C ASN A 643 -19.13 9.01 -2.70
N PHE A 644 -18.07 8.29 -3.11
CA PHE A 644 -17.12 7.63 -2.22
C PHE A 644 -16.49 8.61 -1.22
N VAL A 645 -15.96 9.75 -1.68
CA VAL A 645 -15.32 10.73 -0.76
C VAL A 645 -16.31 11.38 0.21
N LEU A 646 -17.59 11.51 -0.17
CA LEU A 646 -18.64 11.97 0.76
C LEU A 646 -18.98 10.90 1.80
N LYS A 647 -19.15 9.64 1.38
CA LYS A 647 -19.46 8.51 2.25
C LYS A 647 -18.43 8.36 3.37
N HIS A 648 -17.14 8.54 3.04
CA HIS A 648 -16.02 8.29 3.95
C HIS A 648 -15.32 9.55 4.49
N GLY A 649 -15.88 10.75 4.26
CA GLY A 649 -15.35 12.02 4.76
C GLY A 649 -13.99 12.46 4.17
N VAL A 650 -13.54 11.80 3.11
CA VAL A 650 -12.29 12.11 2.39
C VAL A 650 -12.45 13.43 1.61
N LYS A 651 -11.34 14.12 1.32
CA LYS A 651 -11.35 15.35 0.50
C LYS A 651 -10.85 15.09 -0.92
N LEU A 652 -11.56 15.56 -1.93
CA LEU A 652 -11.24 15.33 -3.35
C LEU A 652 -10.59 16.56 -3.97
N GLY A 653 -9.36 16.38 -4.46
CA GLY A 653 -8.74 17.28 -5.43
C GLY A 653 -8.96 16.72 -6.85
N ALA A 654 -9.55 17.49 -7.75
CA ALA A 654 -9.89 17.03 -9.10
C ALA A 654 -9.29 17.95 -10.18
N LYS A 655 -8.40 17.43 -11.02
CA LYS A 655 -7.88 18.11 -12.22
C LYS A 655 -8.66 17.64 -13.44
N VAL A 656 -9.63 18.44 -13.91
CA VAL A 656 -10.47 18.08 -15.05
C VAL A 656 -9.82 18.59 -16.34
N VAL A 657 -9.50 17.68 -17.25
CA VAL A 657 -8.86 17.96 -18.55
C VAL A 657 -9.70 17.40 -19.70
N ARG A 658 -9.55 17.95 -20.92
CA ARG A 658 -10.04 17.23 -22.12
C ARG A 658 -9.24 15.94 -22.38
N GLY A 659 -7.96 15.90 -22.02
CA GLY A 659 -7.03 14.77 -22.26
C GLY A 659 -6.38 14.78 -23.65
N ALA A 660 -5.40 13.88 -23.87
CA ALA A 660 -4.46 13.97 -24.98
C ALA A 660 -4.38 12.73 -25.90
N TYR A 661 -4.63 11.52 -25.40
CA TYR A 661 -4.24 10.28 -26.09
C TYR A 661 -5.23 9.75 -27.13
N MET A 662 -6.25 10.54 -27.51
CA MET A 662 -7.41 10.12 -28.31
C MET A 662 -7.07 9.20 -29.50
N ASP A 663 -6.16 9.60 -30.38
CA ASP A 663 -5.84 8.84 -31.60
C ASP A 663 -5.11 7.52 -31.31
N LEU A 664 -4.26 7.50 -30.26
CA LEU A 664 -3.55 6.30 -29.80
C LEU A 664 -4.52 5.29 -29.16
N GLU A 665 -5.49 5.77 -28.37
CA GLU A 665 -6.51 4.91 -27.77
C GLU A 665 -7.43 4.30 -28.84
N ARG A 666 -7.84 5.06 -29.86
CA ARG A 666 -8.60 4.51 -31.01
C ARG A 666 -7.80 3.47 -31.79
N ALA A 667 -6.52 3.76 -32.08
CA ALA A 667 -5.64 2.83 -32.78
C ALA A 667 -5.40 1.53 -31.98
N ARG A 668 -5.28 1.63 -30.65
CA ARG A 668 -5.17 0.47 -29.75
C ARG A 668 -6.47 -0.34 -29.73
N ALA A 669 -7.62 0.31 -29.58
CA ALA A 669 -8.93 -0.35 -29.59
C ALA A 669 -9.16 -1.14 -30.89
N LEU A 670 -8.88 -0.52 -32.05
CA LEU A 670 -8.95 -1.18 -33.35
C LEU A 670 -7.97 -2.36 -33.47
N LYS A 671 -6.73 -2.22 -32.98
CA LYS A 671 -5.71 -3.29 -33.03
C LYS A 671 -6.01 -4.47 -32.09
N GLN A 672 -6.66 -4.23 -30.95
CA GLN A 672 -6.95 -5.25 -29.93
C GLN A 672 -8.40 -5.75 -29.96
N GLY A 673 -9.27 -5.19 -30.82
CA GLY A 673 -10.64 -5.67 -31.03
C GLY A 673 -11.65 -5.31 -29.92
N TYR A 674 -11.35 -4.31 -29.08
CA TYR A 674 -12.26 -3.86 -28.02
C TYR A 674 -12.99 -2.55 -28.39
N ALA A 675 -14.06 -2.24 -27.66
CA ALA A 675 -14.88 -1.05 -27.92
C ALA A 675 -14.11 0.25 -27.69
N ASP A 676 -14.16 1.15 -28.67
CA ASP A 676 -13.48 2.46 -28.63
C ASP A 676 -13.91 3.27 -27.38
N PRO A 677 -12.99 3.56 -26.43
CA PRO A 677 -13.30 4.24 -25.18
C PRO A 677 -13.45 5.76 -25.36
N VAL A 678 -13.08 6.32 -26.51
CA VAL A 678 -13.11 7.76 -26.81
C VAL A 678 -14.51 8.19 -27.24
N ASN A 679 -14.97 9.37 -26.82
CA ASN A 679 -16.22 9.97 -27.32
C ASN A 679 -16.24 10.01 -28.86
N ASN A 680 -17.42 9.90 -29.47
CA ASN A 680 -17.55 9.79 -30.92
C ASN A 680 -17.24 11.14 -31.61
N THR A 681 -17.51 12.27 -30.94
CA THR A 681 -17.21 13.62 -31.46
C THR A 681 -16.48 14.53 -30.46
N TYR A 682 -15.82 15.56 -30.99
CA TYR A 682 -15.25 16.65 -30.16
C TYR A 682 -16.35 17.41 -29.39
N LYS A 683 -17.58 17.50 -29.94
CA LYS A 683 -18.73 18.13 -29.29
C LYS A 683 -19.14 17.38 -28.02
N GLU A 684 -19.19 16.05 -28.07
CA GLU A 684 -19.39 15.21 -26.87
C GLU A 684 -18.27 15.43 -25.84
N THR A 685 -17.01 15.52 -26.26
CA THR A 685 -15.87 15.78 -25.34
C THR A 685 -15.99 17.14 -24.66
N CYS A 686 -16.42 18.19 -25.36
CA CYS A 686 -16.72 19.49 -24.74
C CYS A 686 -17.91 19.42 -23.78
N TRP A 687 -19.01 18.78 -24.19
CA TRP A 687 -20.19 18.61 -23.33
C TRP A 687 -19.86 17.82 -22.05
N ARG A 688 -19.10 16.73 -22.17
CA ARG A 688 -18.69 15.89 -21.05
C ARG A 688 -17.73 16.63 -20.11
N TYR A 689 -16.77 17.36 -20.66
CA TYR A 689 -15.87 18.23 -19.90
C TYR A 689 -16.64 19.28 -19.08
N GLU A 690 -17.57 20.00 -19.71
CA GLU A 690 -18.37 21.03 -19.04
C GLU A 690 -19.34 20.43 -18.01
N THR A 691 -19.91 19.24 -18.29
CA THR A 691 -20.76 18.49 -17.34
C THR A 691 -19.98 18.04 -16.11
N ASN A 692 -18.76 17.53 -16.29
CA ASN A 692 -17.88 17.12 -15.19
C ASN A 692 -17.51 18.30 -14.28
N VAL A 693 -17.12 19.44 -14.86
CA VAL A 693 -16.85 20.67 -14.10
C VAL A 693 -18.11 21.15 -13.37
N GLU A 694 -19.28 21.10 -14.01
CA GLU A 694 -20.55 21.50 -13.37
C GLU A 694 -20.98 20.58 -12.22
N LYS A 695 -20.76 19.26 -12.31
CA LYS A 695 -20.97 18.33 -11.18
C LYS A 695 -20.07 18.68 -10.00
N MET A 696 -18.79 18.99 -10.27
CA MET A 696 -17.86 19.46 -9.24
C MET A 696 -18.29 20.79 -8.62
N LEU A 697 -18.70 21.79 -9.41
CA LEU A 697 -19.16 23.10 -8.88
C LEU A 697 -20.37 22.95 -7.94
N LYS A 698 -21.32 22.06 -8.27
CA LYS A 698 -22.48 21.78 -7.40
C LYS A 698 -22.10 21.14 -6.07
N LYS A 699 -21.11 20.24 -6.07
CA LYS A 699 -20.57 19.60 -4.87
C LYS A 699 -19.71 20.57 -4.04
N ILE A 700 -18.92 21.42 -4.70
CA ILE A 700 -18.14 22.51 -4.10
C ILE A 700 -19.06 23.53 -3.40
N ALA A 701 -20.09 24.04 -4.08
CA ALA A 701 -21.01 25.04 -3.52
C ALA A 701 -21.72 24.53 -2.25
N LYS A 702 -22.03 23.23 -2.20
CA LYS A 702 -22.65 22.60 -1.02
C LYS A 702 -21.66 22.29 0.11
N TYR A 703 -20.42 21.91 -0.22
CA TYR A 703 -19.42 21.46 0.76
C TYR A 703 -18.00 21.98 0.43
N PRO A 704 -17.76 23.31 0.46
CA PRO A 704 -16.53 23.90 -0.09
C PRO A 704 -15.25 23.41 0.60
N GLN A 705 -15.34 23.01 1.87
CA GLN A 705 -14.22 22.47 2.65
C GLN A 705 -13.80 21.04 2.27
N HIS A 706 -14.57 20.32 1.44
CA HIS A 706 -14.29 18.93 1.04
C HIS A 706 -13.67 18.78 -0.35
N TYR A 707 -13.65 19.85 -1.15
CA TYR A 707 -13.35 19.78 -2.57
C TYR A 707 -12.34 20.82 -3.00
N ARG A 708 -11.52 20.49 -3.99
CA ARG A 708 -10.80 21.45 -4.83
C ARG A 708 -10.86 21.00 -6.28
N MET A 709 -10.91 21.93 -7.22
CA MET A 709 -10.92 21.62 -8.65
C MET A 709 -9.97 22.52 -9.45
N MET A 710 -9.24 21.90 -10.37
CA MET A 710 -8.53 22.58 -11.46
C MET A 710 -9.29 22.37 -12.79
N ILE A 711 -9.70 23.46 -13.41
CA ILE A 711 -10.42 23.54 -14.70
C ILE A 711 -9.37 23.79 -15.81
N ALA A 712 -8.88 22.71 -16.45
CA ALA A 712 -7.77 22.78 -17.39
C ALA A 712 -8.22 22.76 -18.88
N THR A 713 -8.14 23.91 -19.56
CA THR A 713 -8.70 24.08 -20.92
C THR A 713 -8.12 25.28 -21.70
N HIS A 714 -7.85 25.12 -22.99
CA HIS A 714 -7.56 26.24 -23.92
C HIS A 714 -8.78 26.74 -24.72
N ASN A 715 -9.95 26.11 -24.54
CA ASN A 715 -11.16 26.55 -25.24
C ASN A 715 -11.81 27.76 -24.54
N GLU A 716 -11.80 28.89 -25.24
CA GLU A 716 -12.34 30.20 -24.79
C GLU A 716 -13.85 30.15 -24.49
N GLU A 717 -14.63 29.37 -25.25
CA GLU A 717 -16.10 29.28 -25.09
C GLU A 717 -16.45 28.55 -23.79
N SER A 718 -15.82 27.40 -23.53
CA SER A 718 -15.92 26.67 -22.27
C SER A 718 -15.45 27.54 -21.10
N ILE A 719 -14.37 28.32 -21.23
CA ILE A 719 -13.93 29.23 -20.17
C ILE A 719 -14.98 30.30 -19.88
N LYS A 720 -15.50 30.99 -20.90
CA LYS A 720 -16.56 32.02 -20.74
C LYS A 720 -17.84 31.44 -20.11
N LYS A 721 -18.20 30.20 -20.46
CA LYS A 721 -19.33 29.48 -19.87
C LYS A 721 -19.08 29.08 -18.42
N LEU A 722 -17.90 28.52 -18.12
CA LEU A 722 -17.57 28.00 -16.79
C LEU A 722 -17.27 29.12 -15.78
N TYR A 723 -16.69 30.24 -16.20
CA TYR A 723 -16.54 31.46 -15.38
C TYR A 723 -17.89 31.95 -14.84
N LYS A 724 -18.92 31.96 -15.70
CA LYS A 724 -20.30 32.27 -15.30
C LYS A 724 -20.87 31.19 -14.38
N LYS A 725 -20.67 29.91 -14.68
CA LYS A 725 -21.11 28.80 -13.81
C LYS A 725 -20.53 28.88 -12.40
N VAL A 726 -19.30 29.34 -12.23
CA VAL A 726 -18.69 29.58 -10.89
C VAL A 726 -19.48 30.65 -10.12
N GLU A 727 -19.88 31.73 -10.80
CA GLU A 727 -20.76 32.79 -10.26
C GLU A 727 -22.15 32.27 -9.91
N GLU A 728 -22.79 31.56 -10.85
CA GLU A 728 -24.15 30.98 -10.74
C GLU A 728 -24.29 30.01 -9.55
N HIS A 729 -23.18 29.38 -9.13
CA HIS A 729 -23.14 28.45 -8.00
C HIS A 729 -22.64 29.10 -6.70
N GLY A 730 -22.38 30.42 -6.69
CA GLY A 730 -21.92 31.15 -5.50
C GLY A 730 -20.53 30.73 -5.01
N VAL A 731 -19.69 30.20 -5.91
CA VAL A 731 -18.36 29.66 -5.54
C VAL A 731 -17.33 30.79 -5.58
N ASP A 732 -16.71 31.05 -4.43
CA ASP A 732 -15.60 31.99 -4.28
C ASP A 732 -14.42 31.61 -5.20
N ARG A 733 -13.91 32.63 -5.90
CA ARG A 733 -12.92 32.53 -6.99
C ARG A 733 -11.47 32.70 -6.53
N ARG A 734 -11.23 33.14 -5.28
CA ARG A 734 -9.90 33.39 -4.69
C ARG A 734 -9.59 32.55 -3.45
N ASN A 735 -10.56 31.94 -2.79
CA ASN A 735 -10.31 31.13 -1.58
C ASN A 735 -9.53 29.80 -1.79
N GLY A 736 -9.03 29.53 -2.99
CA GLY A 736 -8.27 28.31 -3.31
C GLY A 736 -9.11 27.04 -3.42
N THR A 737 -10.40 27.15 -3.77
CA THR A 737 -11.29 26.01 -4.04
C THR A 737 -11.38 25.68 -5.53
N VAL A 738 -11.38 26.69 -6.41
CA VAL A 738 -11.39 26.53 -7.87
C VAL A 738 -10.20 27.24 -8.49
N PHE A 739 -9.49 26.54 -9.37
CA PHE A 739 -8.36 27.04 -10.13
C PHE A 739 -8.64 26.86 -11.62
N PHE A 740 -8.30 27.82 -12.47
CA PHE A 740 -8.23 27.65 -13.92
C PHE A 740 -6.79 27.28 -14.32
N ALA A 741 -6.60 26.47 -15.35
CA ALA A 741 -5.27 26.08 -15.81
C ALA A 741 -5.12 25.99 -17.33
N GLN A 742 -3.95 26.41 -17.83
CA GLN A 742 -3.59 26.40 -19.25
C GLN A 742 -2.11 26.06 -19.43
N ILE A 743 -1.73 25.38 -20.52
CA ILE A 743 -0.33 25.10 -20.86
C ILE A 743 0.42 26.41 -21.19
N PHE A 744 1.70 26.49 -20.82
CA PHE A 744 2.59 27.61 -21.17
C PHE A 744 2.80 27.74 -22.69
N GLY A 745 2.89 28.97 -23.20
CA GLY A 745 3.06 29.26 -24.64
C GLY A 745 1.82 29.02 -25.52
N MET A 746 0.63 28.86 -24.93
CA MET A 746 -0.61 28.51 -25.64
C MET A 746 -1.83 29.24 -25.08
N GLY A 747 -2.57 29.95 -25.95
CA GLY A 747 -3.81 30.65 -25.56
C GLY A 747 -3.57 31.77 -24.55
N ASP A 748 -2.39 32.39 -24.57
CA ASP A 748 -1.92 33.31 -23.52
C ASP A 748 -2.85 34.52 -23.36
N HIS A 749 -3.46 34.98 -24.45
CA HIS A 749 -4.49 36.04 -24.42
C HIS A 749 -5.67 35.72 -23.49
N ILE A 750 -6.03 34.44 -23.33
CA ILE A 750 -7.06 33.99 -22.39
C ILE A 750 -6.50 34.04 -20.96
N SER A 751 -5.25 33.62 -20.77
CA SER A 751 -4.59 33.53 -19.47
C SER A 751 -4.38 34.91 -18.83
N PHE A 752 -3.90 35.89 -19.61
CA PHE A 752 -3.77 37.28 -19.15
C PHE A 752 -5.14 37.89 -18.83
N THR A 753 -6.16 37.69 -19.67
CA THR A 753 -7.54 38.15 -19.40
C THR A 753 -8.11 37.56 -18.10
N LEU A 754 -7.71 36.33 -17.71
CA LEU A 754 -8.10 35.73 -16.44
C LEU A 754 -7.23 36.23 -15.26
N GLY A 755 -5.96 36.58 -15.50
CA GLY A 755 -5.05 37.11 -14.48
C GLY A 755 -5.46 38.51 -14.01
N ASP A 756 -5.97 39.33 -14.92
CA ASP A 756 -6.59 40.64 -14.66
C ASP A 756 -7.99 40.54 -14.01
N SER A 757 -8.48 39.33 -13.69
CA SER A 757 -9.84 39.08 -13.18
C SER A 757 -9.84 38.50 -11.75
N ASP A 758 -11.03 38.24 -11.20
CA ASP A 758 -11.20 37.75 -9.83
C ASP A 758 -10.90 36.25 -9.65
N VAL A 759 -10.48 35.51 -10.68
CA VAL A 759 -10.13 34.07 -10.56
C VAL A 759 -8.65 33.78 -10.29
N LEU A 760 -8.40 32.63 -9.69
CA LEU A 760 -7.08 31.98 -9.67
C LEU A 760 -6.81 31.27 -11.01
N ILE A 761 -5.87 31.78 -11.80
CA ILE A 761 -5.41 31.19 -13.08
C ILE A 761 -3.95 30.74 -12.96
N TYR A 762 -3.65 29.52 -13.41
CA TYR A 762 -2.31 28.92 -13.41
C TYR A 762 -1.85 28.56 -14.82
N LYS A 763 -0.56 28.72 -15.07
CA LYS A 763 0.12 28.14 -16.24
C LYS A 763 0.82 26.84 -15.85
N ALA A 764 0.64 25.79 -16.62
CA ALA A 764 1.42 24.55 -16.52
C ALA A 764 2.76 24.77 -17.22
N LEU A 765 3.84 24.76 -16.45
CA LEU A 765 5.20 25.11 -16.85
C LEU A 765 6.09 23.85 -16.83
N PRO A 766 6.36 23.24 -18.00
CA PRO A 766 7.47 22.31 -18.15
C PRO A 766 8.79 23.00 -17.79
N TYR A 767 9.71 22.29 -17.15
CA TYR A 767 11.08 22.75 -16.93
C TYR A 767 12.08 21.59 -17.00
N GLY A 768 13.38 21.89 -17.12
CA GLY A 768 14.45 20.90 -17.27
C GLY A 768 15.09 20.87 -18.67
N PRO A 769 16.18 20.12 -18.88
CA PRO A 769 17.04 20.26 -20.05
C PRO A 769 16.37 19.86 -21.39
N VAL A 770 16.87 20.43 -22.50
CA VAL A 770 16.28 20.24 -23.85
C VAL A 770 16.07 18.77 -24.24
N ASN A 771 16.98 17.87 -23.89
CA ASN A 771 16.87 16.44 -24.22
C ASN A 771 15.67 15.78 -23.50
N GLU A 772 15.49 16.06 -22.22
CA GLU A 772 14.40 15.48 -21.40
C GLU A 772 13.04 16.11 -21.76
N THR A 773 13.03 17.38 -22.17
CA THR A 773 11.82 18.08 -22.65
C THR A 773 11.47 17.80 -24.12
N LEU A 774 12.32 17.09 -24.88
CA LEU A 774 12.17 16.95 -26.34
C LEU A 774 10.91 16.18 -26.75
N ALA A 775 10.58 15.08 -26.07
CA ALA A 775 9.39 14.29 -26.37
C ALA A 775 8.10 15.10 -26.17
N TYR A 776 8.06 15.92 -25.11
CA TYR A 776 6.98 16.85 -24.83
C TYR A 776 6.84 17.91 -25.94
N LEU A 777 7.95 18.52 -26.35
CA LEU A 777 7.98 19.53 -27.43
C LEU A 777 7.50 18.94 -28.76
N VAL A 778 7.95 17.73 -29.10
CA VAL A 778 7.51 17.00 -30.30
C VAL A 778 6.01 16.70 -30.25
N ARG A 779 5.46 16.28 -29.10
CA ARG A 779 4.02 16.02 -29.00
C ARG A 779 3.19 17.30 -29.08
N ARG A 780 3.63 18.41 -28.47
CA ARG A 780 2.97 19.72 -28.64
C ARG A 780 2.98 20.19 -30.10
N LEU A 781 4.09 19.99 -30.83
CA LEU A 781 4.14 20.26 -32.28
C LEU A 781 3.13 19.43 -33.08
N GLN A 782 3.00 18.13 -32.76
CA GLN A 782 2.07 17.22 -33.42
C GLN A 782 0.60 17.58 -33.12
N GLU A 783 0.24 17.75 -31.85
CA GLU A 783 -1.12 18.12 -31.41
C GLU A 783 -1.55 19.50 -31.93
N ASN A 784 -0.65 20.48 -31.94
CA ASN A 784 -0.95 21.83 -32.42
C ASN A 784 -1.32 21.86 -33.92
N LYS A 785 -0.94 20.84 -34.69
CA LYS A 785 -1.37 20.66 -36.08
C LYS A 785 -2.90 20.50 -36.22
N ALA A 786 -3.58 19.98 -35.20
CA ALA A 786 -5.04 19.95 -35.14
C ALA A 786 -5.65 21.28 -34.61
N ILE A 787 -4.93 21.98 -33.73
CA ILE A 787 -5.37 23.24 -33.08
C ILE A 787 -5.22 24.47 -34.02
N LEU A 788 -4.60 24.31 -35.20
CA LEU A 788 -4.31 25.36 -36.19
C LEU A 788 -5.47 26.33 -36.55
N LYS A 789 -6.74 25.97 -36.34
CA LYS A 789 -7.87 26.92 -36.48
C LYS A 789 -7.82 28.06 -35.44
N GLY A 790 -7.43 27.77 -34.19
CA GLY A 790 -7.28 28.77 -33.13
C GLY A 790 -6.00 29.60 -33.30
N ALA A 791 -4.90 28.95 -33.69
CA ALA A 791 -3.60 29.60 -33.89
C ALA A 791 -3.65 30.80 -34.86
N ARG A 792 -4.51 30.76 -35.89
CA ARG A 792 -4.72 31.90 -36.82
C ARG A 792 -5.29 33.16 -36.16
N ARG A 793 -6.01 33.05 -35.04
CA ARG A 793 -6.52 34.21 -34.28
C ARG A 793 -5.45 34.72 -33.32
N GLU A 794 -4.74 33.83 -32.64
CA GLU A 794 -3.61 34.19 -31.78
C GLU A 794 -2.48 34.87 -32.57
N GLN A 795 -2.15 34.35 -33.77
CA GLN A 795 -1.23 34.98 -34.72
C GLN A 795 -1.67 36.40 -35.11
N LYS A 796 -2.96 36.63 -35.37
CA LYS A 796 -3.49 37.99 -35.66
C LYS A 796 -3.40 38.93 -34.47
N LEU A 797 -3.65 38.46 -33.24
CA LEU A 797 -3.51 39.26 -32.02
C LEU A 797 -2.04 39.63 -31.77
N VAL A 798 -1.11 38.70 -31.98
CA VAL A 798 0.34 38.97 -31.93
C VAL A 798 0.76 39.95 -33.03
N GLU A 799 0.28 39.78 -34.26
CA GLU A 799 0.53 40.70 -35.38
C GLU A 799 -0.01 42.12 -35.09
N GLN A 800 -1.20 42.24 -34.51
CA GLN A 800 -1.78 43.51 -34.06
C GLN A 800 -0.96 44.15 -32.93
N SER A 801 -0.51 43.37 -31.95
CA SER A 801 0.33 43.86 -30.85
C SER A 801 1.70 44.33 -31.34
N LEU A 802 2.34 43.58 -32.24
CA LEU A 802 3.59 43.97 -32.90
C LEU A 802 3.41 45.24 -33.73
N LYS A 803 2.34 45.34 -34.53
CA LYS A 803 2.01 46.57 -35.28
C LYS A 803 1.82 47.76 -34.35
N GLY A 804 1.05 47.62 -33.27
CA GLY A 804 0.83 48.66 -32.27
C GLY A 804 2.13 49.14 -31.62
N ARG A 805 3.00 48.21 -31.22
CA ARG A 805 4.34 48.53 -30.68
C ARG A 805 5.24 49.23 -31.70
N LEU A 806 5.21 48.81 -32.97
CA LEU A 806 5.99 49.45 -34.04
C LEU A 806 5.45 50.83 -34.44
N THR A 807 4.14 51.09 -34.30
CA THR A 807 3.58 52.45 -34.46
C THR A 807 3.89 53.36 -33.29
N PHE A 808 4.10 52.82 -32.08
CA PHE A 808 4.53 53.59 -30.90
C PHE A 808 5.99 54.09 -30.99
N TRP A 809 6.74 53.66 -32.01
CA TRP A 809 8.08 54.16 -32.35
C TRP A 809 8.07 55.07 -33.60
N LYS A 810 6.89 55.55 -34.02
CA LYS A 810 6.71 56.49 -35.15
C LYS A 810 5.98 57.80 -34.77
N ASN A 811 5.58 57.92 -33.51
CA ASN A 811 5.12 59.14 -32.86
C ASN A 811 6.03 59.42 -31.65
#